data_AF-A0A8T0B2Y9-F1
#
_entry.id   AF-A0A8T0B2Y9-F1
#
_cell.length_a   1.000
_cell.length_b   1.000
_cell.length_c   1.000
_cell.angle_alpha   90.00
_cell.angle_beta   90.00
_cell.angle_gamma   90.00
#
_symmetry.space_group_name_H-M   'P 1'
#
loop_
_entity.id
_entity.type
_entity.pdbx_description
1 polymer ?
#
loop_
_entity_poly.entity_id
_entity_poly.type
_entity_poly.pdbx_seq_one_letter_code
_entity_poly.pdbx_strand_id
1 'polypeptide(L)'
;MNSPDSLSNPTRGTIKDKAGFNAGEDAAALRKALEGIGTRESTLIEILTRRSSAQRQQICKVYKDITGKSLVDALKGDTRGNFEDVLVALVTPPGQFDMKAIKKAIKGAGTTESTLIEILASRSNQQIKALSDAYLQETGKALINDLKSEVSGDFGKTLLILAEGKRDESKNVDVAKAKADARALYEAGEKKLGTDESKFIDILCHRSVPQLRQSVDEGVFKDEGVDEGVFGDEGVDEGVFKDEGVDEGVFKDEGVFGDEGVDEGVFGDEGVDEGVFKDEGVFGDEGVDEGVFGDEGVDEGVFGDEGVDEGVFGDEGVDEGVFKDEGVDEGVFKDEGVDEGVFGDEGVDEGVFKDEGVDEGVFGDEGVDEGVFKDEGVFGDEGVDEGVFKDEGVDEGVFDVLILEEPLKIKQDLMQRQQICKVYKDMTGKSLVDALEGDTHGHFEDVLVALVTPPGQFDMQEIKKAIKGAGTTESTLIEILASRSNQQIKALSDAYLQETGRALIYDLKSEVSGDFGKTLLILAEGKRDESKNVDVAKAKADARALYEAGEKKWGTDESKFIDILCHRSVPQLRQTLLEYKDLSGKTLQQSIEGEMSGNLEETLVAIVKCVKSVPAYMAELLHKSMKGAGTTEAMLTRIMVSRSEIDLMDIKAEYKKLFGYSLYSAIESDTSGDYRKTLLGICGADDK
;
A
#
# COMPACT_ATOMS: atom_id res chain seq x y z
N MET A 1 -18.68 0.11 60.50
CA MET A 1 -17.30 0.52 60.19
C MET A 1 -17.24 0.69 58.69
N ASN A 2 -17.08 1.93 58.23
CA ASN A 2 -16.91 2.26 56.81
C ASN A 2 -15.45 1.99 56.42
N SER A 3 -15.22 1.25 55.34
CA SER A 3 -14.00 1.38 54.54
C SER A 3 -14.39 1.98 53.19
N PRO A 4 -13.74 3.08 52.76
CA PRO A 4 -14.04 3.76 51.52
C PRO A 4 -13.13 3.24 50.40
N ASP A 5 -13.69 2.53 49.44
CA ASP A 5 -13.08 2.36 48.12
C ASP A 5 -14.08 2.79 47.05
N SER A 6 -14.24 4.10 46.93
CA SER A 6 -14.86 4.76 45.78
C SER A 6 -13.76 5.39 44.93
N LEU A 7 -12.95 4.58 44.25
CA LEU A 7 -12.18 5.04 43.10
C LEU A 7 -13.09 4.94 41.88
N SER A 8 -13.89 6.00 41.69
CA SER A 8 -14.70 6.20 40.50
C SER A 8 -13.78 6.31 39.27
N ASN A 9 -13.78 5.28 38.42
CA ASN A 9 -13.28 5.42 37.06
C ASN A 9 -13.99 6.62 36.41
N PRO A 10 -13.28 7.65 35.91
CA PRO A 10 -13.94 8.78 35.27
C PRO A 10 -14.60 8.31 33.98
N THR A 11 -15.94 8.32 33.95
CA THR A 11 -16.69 8.05 32.72
C THR A 11 -16.31 9.11 31.67
N ARG A 12 -15.80 8.65 30.52
CA ARG A 12 -15.37 9.52 29.39
C ARG A 12 -16.53 10.05 28.54
N GLY A 13 -17.78 9.74 28.90
CA GLY A 13 -18.97 10.19 28.19
C GLY A 13 -19.25 11.69 28.42
N THR A 14 -19.73 12.37 27.38
CA THR A 14 -20.08 13.81 27.40
C THR A 14 -21.39 14.08 28.15
N ILE A 15 -22.38 13.18 28.05
CA ILE A 15 -23.60 13.20 28.88
C ILE A 15 -23.38 12.33 30.11
N LYS A 16 -23.48 12.94 31.29
CA LYS A 16 -23.27 12.29 32.59
C LYS A 16 -24.59 12.22 33.37
N ASP A 17 -24.62 11.41 34.43
CA ASP A 17 -25.74 11.40 35.36
C ASP A 17 -25.95 12.82 35.94
N LYS A 18 -27.18 13.32 35.87
CA LYS A 18 -27.52 14.59 36.53
C LYS A 18 -27.55 14.40 38.05
N ALA A 19 -26.81 15.23 38.78
CA ALA A 19 -26.90 15.32 40.23
C ALA A 19 -28.27 15.86 40.68
N GLY A 20 -28.84 15.28 41.74
CA GLY A 20 -30.16 15.66 42.23
C GLY A 20 -31.32 15.32 41.27
N PHE A 21 -31.14 14.28 40.45
CA PHE A 21 -32.14 13.85 39.47
C PHE A 21 -33.47 13.42 40.12
N ASN A 22 -34.59 13.88 39.54
CA ASN A 22 -35.95 13.48 39.90
C ASN A 22 -36.75 13.15 38.63
N ALA A 23 -37.02 11.86 38.41
CA ALA A 23 -37.75 11.37 37.24
C ALA A 23 -39.18 11.93 37.13
N GLY A 24 -39.84 12.20 38.25
CA GLY A 24 -41.21 12.73 38.28
C GLY A 24 -41.29 14.19 37.83
N GLU A 25 -40.34 15.01 38.28
CA GLU A 25 -40.25 16.41 37.84
C GLU A 25 -39.94 16.50 36.35
N ASP A 26 -38.96 15.73 35.87
CA ASP A 26 -38.60 15.71 34.45
C ASP A 26 -39.75 15.17 33.59
N ALA A 27 -40.44 14.10 34.01
CA ALA A 27 -41.60 13.56 33.29
C ALA A 27 -42.76 14.56 33.22
N ALA A 28 -43.07 15.26 34.33
CA ALA A 28 -44.09 16.30 34.35
C ALA A 28 -43.72 17.50 33.46
N ALA A 29 -42.45 17.90 33.45
CA ALA A 29 -41.95 18.96 32.59
C ALA A 29 -42.02 18.60 31.10
N LEU A 30 -41.63 17.37 30.72
CA LEU A 30 -41.76 16.87 29.36
C LEU A 30 -43.23 16.79 28.93
N ARG A 31 -44.12 16.31 29.82
CA ARG A 31 -45.56 16.29 29.56
C ARG A 31 -46.07 17.70 29.25
N LYS A 32 -45.75 18.68 30.09
CA LYS A 32 -46.14 20.08 29.90
C LYS A 32 -45.51 20.72 28.65
N ALA A 33 -44.36 20.22 28.21
CA ALA A 33 -43.70 20.68 26.98
C ALA A 33 -44.38 20.15 25.70
N LEU A 34 -45.04 19.01 25.80
CA LEU A 34 -45.78 18.33 24.72
C LEU A 34 -47.30 18.65 24.77
N GLU A 35 -47.81 19.23 25.86
CA GLU A 35 -49.22 19.64 25.96
C GLU A 35 -49.51 20.98 25.26
N GLY A 36 -50.47 20.99 24.32
CA GLY A 36 -51.05 22.21 23.73
C GLY A 36 -50.83 22.31 22.22
N ILE A 37 -51.06 23.51 21.65
CA ILE A 37 -50.75 23.79 20.24
C ILE A 37 -49.26 24.18 20.16
N GLY A 38 -48.46 23.31 19.56
CA GLY A 38 -47.01 23.47 19.42
C GLY A 38 -46.21 22.87 20.59
N THR A 39 -44.90 22.72 20.37
CA THR A 39 -44.01 21.96 21.26
C THR A 39 -42.94 22.88 21.86
N ARG A 40 -42.70 22.79 23.18
CA ARG A 40 -41.59 23.53 23.82
C ARG A 40 -40.27 22.78 23.62
N GLU A 41 -39.73 22.87 22.41
CA GLU A 41 -38.50 22.16 22.00
C GLU A 41 -37.31 22.39 22.93
N SER A 42 -37.14 23.60 23.46
CA SER A 42 -36.06 23.93 24.41
C SER A 42 -36.09 23.08 25.69
N THR A 43 -37.30 22.76 26.20
CA THR A 43 -37.46 21.90 27.38
C THR A 43 -37.12 20.45 27.04
N LEU A 44 -37.51 19.98 25.85
CA LEU A 44 -37.16 18.63 25.38
C LEU A 44 -35.65 18.47 25.27
N ILE A 45 -34.97 19.42 24.63
CA ILE A 45 -33.52 19.43 24.45
C ILE A 45 -32.83 19.47 25.81
N GLU A 46 -33.19 20.42 26.68
CA GLU A 46 -32.54 20.60 27.97
C GLU A 46 -32.63 19.36 28.88
N ILE A 47 -33.77 18.67 28.86
CA ILE A 47 -33.94 17.46 29.66
C ILE A 47 -33.25 16.28 28.97
N LEU A 48 -33.56 15.97 27.71
CA LEU A 48 -33.13 14.72 27.08
C LEU A 48 -31.64 14.69 26.71
N THR A 49 -30.97 15.83 26.61
CA THR A 49 -29.51 15.92 26.35
C THR A 49 -28.67 16.07 27.62
N ARG A 50 -29.31 16.24 28.79
CA ARG A 50 -28.62 16.41 30.09
C ARG A 50 -29.03 15.36 31.12
N ARG A 51 -29.55 14.21 30.67
CA ARG A 51 -29.84 13.04 31.49
C ARG A 51 -29.19 11.84 30.84
N SER A 52 -28.57 10.99 31.64
CA SER A 52 -27.99 9.74 31.12
C SER A 52 -29.08 8.84 30.53
N SER A 53 -28.67 7.85 29.74
CA SER A 53 -29.62 6.86 29.20
C SER A 53 -30.43 6.18 30.31
N ALA A 54 -29.79 5.77 31.41
CA ALA A 54 -30.46 5.18 32.56
C ALA A 54 -31.52 6.12 33.18
N GLN A 55 -31.18 7.40 33.37
CA GLN A 55 -32.13 8.40 33.87
C GLN A 55 -33.29 8.65 32.89
N ARG A 56 -33.02 8.68 31.58
CA ARG A 56 -34.08 8.80 30.55
C ARG A 56 -35.04 7.60 30.56
N GLN A 57 -34.55 6.40 30.80
CA GLN A 57 -35.44 5.23 30.96
C GLN A 57 -36.34 5.35 32.20
N GLN A 58 -35.81 5.90 33.30
CA GLN A 58 -36.63 6.21 34.48
C GLN A 58 -37.68 7.28 34.18
N ILE A 59 -37.33 8.34 33.45
CA ILE A 59 -38.28 9.35 32.96
C ILE A 59 -39.36 8.72 32.09
N CYS A 60 -38.99 7.87 31.13
CA CYS A 60 -39.94 7.21 30.23
C CYS A 60 -40.96 6.37 30.98
N LYS A 61 -40.52 5.63 32.01
CA LYS A 61 -41.40 4.85 32.87
C LYS A 61 -42.40 5.75 33.60
N VAL A 62 -41.92 6.77 34.31
CA VAL A 62 -42.79 7.70 35.06
C VAL A 62 -43.73 8.46 34.13
N TYR A 63 -43.26 8.90 32.96
CA TYR A 63 -44.07 9.55 31.94
C TYR A 63 -45.23 8.65 31.50
N LYS A 64 -44.96 7.37 31.23
CA LYS A 64 -46.00 6.39 30.88
C LYS A 64 -46.99 6.18 32.02
N ASP A 65 -46.52 6.09 33.26
CA ASP A 65 -47.37 5.91 34.44
C ASP A 65 -48.33 7.10 34.65
N ILE A 66 -47.89 8.34 34.41
CA ILE A 66 -48.72 9.55 34.62
C ILE A 66 -49.59 9.94 33.42
N THR A 67 -49.23 9.55 32.19
CA THR A 67 -49.96 9.94 30.97
C THR A 67 -50.75 8.82 30.32
N GLY A 68 -50.41 7.55 30.62
CA GLY A 68 -50.91 6.38 29.89
C GLY A 68 -50.33 6.21 28.48
N LYS A 69 -49.46 7.12 28.01
CA LYS A 69 -48.82 7.07 26.69
C LYS A 69 -47.31 6.94 26.83
N SER A 70 -46.65 6.25 25.89
CA SER A 70 -45.19 6.21 25.91
C SER A 70 -44.61 7.56 25.52
N LEU A 71 -43.44 7.93 26.08
CA LEU A 71 -42.76 9.16 25.70
C LEU A 71 -42.34 9.14 24.23
N VAL A 72 -42.01 7.96 23.68
CA VAL A 72 -41.70 7.79 22.25
C VAL A 72 -42.90 8.21 21.39
N ASP A 73 -44.10 7.70 21.68
CA ASP A 73 -45.29 8.01 20.89
C ASP A 73 -45.68 9.49 21.02
N ALA A 74 -45.48 10.07 22.21
CA ALA A 74 -45.72 11.49 22.43
C ALA A 74 -44.76 12.36 21.61
N LEU A 75 -43.46 12.04 21.59
CA LEU A 75 -42.47 12.75 20.76
C LEU A 75 -42.80 12.65 19.27
N LYS A 76 -43.17 11.46 18.78
CA LYS A 76 -43.57 11.26 17.38
C LYS A 76 -44.86 11.98 16.99
N GLY A 77 -45.74 12.26 17.96
CA GLY A 77 -46.97 13.01 17.73
C GLY A 77 -46.74 14.52 17.57
N ASP A 78 -45.72 15.05 18.24
CA ASP A 78 -45.55 16.49 18.46
C ASP A 78 -44.24 17.07 17.87
N THR A 79 -43.36 16.21 17.32
CA THR A 79 -42.13 16.61 16.63
C THR A 79 -42.10 16.00 15.23
N ARG A 80 -41.13 16.39 14.37
CA ARG A 80 -40.98 15.86 13.01
C ARG A 80 -39.55 15.95 12.49
N GLY A 81 -39.23 15.13 11.49
CA GLY A 81 -37.94 15.12 10.79
C GLY A 81 -36.76 14.77 11.70
N ASN A 82 -35.55 15.23 11.33
CA ASN A 82 -34.32 14.88 12.06
C ASN A 82 -34.36 15.23 13.56
N PHE A 83 -35.12 16.25 13.94
CA PHE A 83 -35.29 16.61 15.35
C PHE A 83 -36.07 15.54 16.12
N GLU A 84 -37.17 15.02 15.55
CA GLU A 84 -37.90 13.87 16.10
C GLU A 84 -36.99 12.66 16.22
N ASP A 85 -36.27 12.34 15.15
CA ASP A 85 -35.42 11.15 15.07
C ASP A 85 -34.40 11.11 16.21
N VAL A 86 -33.73 12.24 16.46
CA VAL A 86 -32.77 12.36 17.57
C VAL A 86 -33.46 12.23 18.93
N LEU A 87 -34.58 12.93 19.16
CA LEU A 87 -35.25 12.85 20.46
C LEU A 87 -35.77 11.43 20.75
N VAL A 88 -36.35 10.77 19.75
CA VAL A 88 -36.80 9.38 19.84
C VAL A 88 -35.63 8.43 20.09
N ALA A 89 -34.50 8.62 19.41
CA ALA A 89 -33.28 7.85 19.64
C ALA A 89 -32.78 8.02 21.08
N LEU A 90 -32.74 9.26 21.60
CA LEU A 90 -32.28 9.57 22.95
C LEU A 90 -33.13 8.87 24.04
N VAL A 91 -34.43 8.69 23.84
CA VAL A 91 -35.30 8.01 24.82
C VAL A 91 -35.46 6.51 24.59
N THR A 92 -35.01 5.98 23.46
CA THR A 92 -35.07 4.55 23.16
C THR A 92 -33.96 3.82 23.95
N PRO A 93 -34.27 2.70 24.64
CA PRO A 93 -33.24 1.87 25.26
C PRO A 93 -32.15 1.47 24.26
N PRO A 94 -30.84 1.52 24.59
CA PRO A 94 -29.77 1.26 23.63
C PRO A 94 -29.90 -0.06 22.86
N GLY A 95 -30.21 -1.17 23.55
CA GLY A 95 -30.42 -2.46 22.89
C GLY A 95 -31.64 -2.47 21.94
N GLN A 96 -32.69 -1.72 22.25
CA GLN A 96 -33.84 -1.57 21.33
C GLN A 96 -33.51 -0.67 20.13
N PHE A 97 -32.64 0.32 20.32
CA PHE A 97 -32.19 1.19 19.24
C PHE A 97 -31.34 0.40 18.24
N ASP A 98 -30.33 -0.33 18.74
CA ASP A 98 -29.50 -1.23 17.91
C ASP A 98 -30.38 -2.29 17.23
N MET A 99 -31.36 -2.87 17.94
CA MET A 99 -32.29 -3.86 17.37
C MET A 99 -33.07 -3.30 16.17
N LYS A 100 -33.58 -2.07 16.26
CA LYS A 100 -34.30 -1.44 15.15
C LYS A 100 -33.39 -1.20 13.95
N ALA A 101 -32.14 -0.82 14.19
CA ALA A 101 -31.14 -0.64 13.14
C ALA A 101 -30.82 -1.98 12.46
N ILE A 102 -30.56 -3.05 13.23
CA ILE A 102 -30.36 -4.41 12.69
C ILE A 102 -31.58 -4.88 11.89
N LYS A 103 -32.80 -4.77 12.43
CA LYS A 103 -34.04 -5.13 11.71
C LYS A 103 -34.21 -4.37 10.40
N LYS A 104 -33.76 -3.11 10.33
CA LYS A 104 -33.80 -2.33 9.09
C LYS A 104 -32.73 -2.82 8.11
N ALA A 105 -31.54 -3.13 8.61
CA ALA A 105 -30.41 -3.60 7.81
C ALA A 105 -30.67 -4.96 7.14
N ILE A 106 -31.44 -5.83 7.77
CA ILE A 106 -31.80 -7.17 7.24
C ILE A 106 -33.19 -7.22 6.58
N LYS A 107 -33.83 -6.07 6.34
CA LYS A 107 -35.19 -6.02 5.78
C LYS A 107 -35.17 -5.46 4.36
N GLY A 108 -35.54 -6.31 3.39
CA GLY A 108 -35.70 -5.93 1.99
C GLY A 108 -35.07 -6.96 1.06
N ALA A 109 -34.89 -6.61 -0.21
CA ALA A 109 -34.01 -7.37 -1.09
C ALA A 109 -32.58 -6.84 -0.85
N GLY A 110 -31.73 -7.67 -0.24
CA GLY A 110 -30.36 -7.31 0.15
C GLY A 110 -30.21 -6.91 1.62
N THR A 111 -28.97 -6.87 2.07
CA THR A 111 -28.57 -6.55 3.45
C THR A 111 -27.79 -5.23 3.45
N THR A 112 -27.87 -4.43 4.51
CA THR A 112 -26.97 -3.27 4.71
C THR A 112 -25.78 -3.70 5.57
N GLU A 113 -24.72 -4.23 4.95
CA GLU A 113 -23.56 -4.82 5.63
C GLU A 113 -22.87 -3.84 6.56
N SER A 114 -22.74 -2.57 6.15
CA SER A 114 -22.09 -1.52 6.94
C SER A 114 -22.74 -1.30 8.31
N THR A 115 -24.07 -1.36 8.40
CA THR A 115 -24.80 -1.25 9.67
C THR A 115 -24.60 -2.48 10.55
N LEU A 116 -24.54 -3.68 9.95
CA LEU A 116 -24.26 -4.92 10.68
C LEU A 116 -22.84 -4.90 11.26
N ILE A 117 -21.84 -4.49 10.45
CA ILE A 117 -20.44 -4.36 10.87
C ILE A 117 -20.32 -3.32 11.99
N GLU A 118 -20.87 -2.11 11.80
CA GLU A 118 -20.81 -1.03 12.80
C GLU A 118 -21.32 -1.49 14.15
N ILE A 119 -22.47 -2.17 14.20
CA ILE A 119 -23.08 -2.62 15.45
C ILE A 119 -22.34 -3.85 16.00
N LEU A 120 -22.19 -4.93 15.24
CA LEU A 120 -21.69 -6.20 15.78
C LEU A 120 -20.20 -6.16 16.12
N ALA A 121 -19.38 -5.37 15.42
CA ALA A 121 -17.95 -5.26 15.71
C ALA A 121 -17.61 -4.29 16.85
N SER A 122 -18.50 -3.35 17.19
CA SER A 122 -18.23 -2.31 18.20
C SER A 122 -18.86 -2.54 19.56
N ARG A 123 -19.92 -3.34 19.65
CA ARG A 123 -20.68 -3.53 20.88
C ARG A 123 -20.01 -4.58 21.78
N SER A 124 -19.97 -4.29 23.08
CA SER A 124 -19.55 -5.26 24.11
C SER A 124 -20.52 -6.45 24.20
N ASN A 125 -20.11 -7.55 24.83
CA ASN A 125 -20.97 -8.72 25.04
C ASN A 125 -22.28 -8.35 25.75
N GLN A 126 -22.21 -7.47 26.75
CA GLN A 126 -23.41 -7.00 27.46
C GLN A 126 -24.36 -6.22 26.52
N GLN A 127 -23.82 -5.40 25.62
CA GLN A 127 -24.63 -4.66 24.65
C GLN A 127 -25.22 -5.59 23.58
N ILE A 128 -24.46 -6.55 23.06
CA ILE A 128 -24.94 -7.58 22.13
C ILE A 128 -26.05 -8.42 22.77
N LYS A 129 -25.93 -8.75 24.05
CA LYS A 129 -26.99 -9.43 24.79
C LYS A 129 -28.25 -8.57 24.89
N ALA A 130 -28.13 -7.30 25.26
CA ALA A 130 -29.27 -6.39 25.34
C ALA A 130 -29.97 -6.18 23.98
N LEU A 131 -29.19 -6.13 22.90
CA LEU A 131 -29.67 -6.16 21.52
C LEU A 131 -30.44 -7.45 21.22
N SER A 132 -29.86 -8.60 21.54
CA SER A 132 -30.44 -9.92 21.26
C SER A 132 -31.74 -10.16 22.02
N ASP A 133 -31.79 -9.77 23.31
CA ASP A 133 -32.98 -9.84 24.14
C ASP A 133 -34.10 -8.94 23.58
N ALA A 134 -33.77 -7.72 23.16
CA ALA A 134 -34.71 -6.80 22.53
C ALA A 134 -35.22 -7.34 21.18
N TYR A 135 -34.33 -7.96 20.39
CA TYR A 135 -34.68 -8.58 19.12
C TYR A 135 -35.66 -9.74 19.33
N LEU A 136 -35.35 -10.66 20.24
CA LEU A 136 -36.21 -11.78 20.59
C LEU A 136 -37.58 -11.32 21.11
N GLN A 137 -37.62 -10.29 21.94
CA GLN A 137 -38.87 -9.74 22.46
C GLN A 137 -39.75 -9.15 21.35
N GLU A 138 -39.15 -8.49 20.36
CA GLU A 138 -39.86 -7.80 19.28
C GLU A 138 -40.29 -8.73 18.14
N THR A 139 -39.45 -9.69 17.76
CA THR A 139 -39.67 -10.56 16.60
C THR A 139 -40.16 -11.96 16.95
N GLY A 140 -39.97 -12.39 18.21
CA GLY A 140 -40.17 -13.77 18.63
C GLY A 140 -39.12 -14.74 18.10
N LYS A 141 -38.05 -14.25 17.45
CA LYS A 141 -36.97 -15.05 16.87
C LYS A 141 -35.62 -14.64 17.46
N ALA A 142 -34.70 -15.60 17.54
CA ALA A 142 -33.32 -15.29 17.92
C ALA A 142 -32.63 -14.51 16.79
N LEU A 143 -31.88 -13.45 17.14
CA LEU A 143 -31.14 -12.61 16.18
C LEU A 143 -30.25 -13.45 15.25
N ILE A 144 -29.49 -14.39 15.83
CA ILE A 144 -28.59 -15.29 15.09
C ILE A 144 -29.32 -16.09 14.00
N ASN A 145 -30.59 -16.47 14.22
CA ASN A 145 -31.34 -17.26 13.25
C ASN A 145 -31.74 -16.42 12.03
N ASP A 146 -32.17 -15.17 12.23
CA ASP A 146 -32.48 -14.28 11.11
C ASP A 146 -31.18 -13.83 10.42
N LEU A 147 -30.07 -13.59 11.14
CA LEU A 147 -28.79 -13.32 10.49
C LEU A 147 -28.33 -14.49 9.60
N LYS A 148 -28.45 -15.74 10.07
CA LYS A 148 -28.07 -16.93 9.29
C LYS A 148 -28.73 -17.04 7.93
N SER A 149 -29.93 -16.47 7.75
CA SER A 149 -30.62 -16.48 6.45
C SER A 149 -30.25 -15.31 5.55
N GLU A 150 -29.60 -14.28 6.08
CA GLU A 150 -29.37 -12.98 5.41
C GLU A 150 -27.90 -12.75 5.04
N VAL A 151 -26.98 -13.53 5.62
CA VAL A 151 -25.54 -13.43 5.36
C VAL A 151 -24.95 -14.81 5.04
N SER A 152 -23.91 -14.84 4.21
CA SER A 152 -23.24 -16.06 3.74
C SER A 152 -21.71 -15.91 3.73
N GLY A 153 -21.00 -17.00 3.46
CA GLY A 153 -19.53 -17.02 3.43
C GLY A 153 -18.88 -16.68 4.77
N ASP A 154 -17.61 -16.31 4.73
CA ASP A 154 -16.82 -15.97 5.93
C ASP A 154 -17.26 -14.65 6.57
N PHE A 155 -17.81 -13.73 5.77
CA PHE A 155 -18.53 -12.56 6.27
C PHE A 155 -19.69 -12.99 7.20
N GLY A 156 -20.53 -13.92 6.74
CA GLY A 156 -21.63 -14.45 7.52
C GLY A 156 -21.16 -15.14 8.80
N LYS A 157 -20.14 -15.99 8.71
CA LYS A 157 -19.54 -16.66 9.90
C LYS A 157 -19.07 -15.64 10.94
N THR A 158 -18.36 -14.60 10.50
CA THR A 158 -17.84 -13.53 11.36
C THR A 158 -18.97 -12.82 12.12
N LEU A 159 -20.00 -12.36 11.41
CA LEU A 159 -21.12 -11.66 12.03
C LEU A 159 -21.88 -12.54 13.01
N LEU A 160 -22.03 -13.83 12.71
CA LEU A 160 -22.69 -14.78 13.61
C LEU A 160 -21.91 -14.95 14.93
N ILE A 161 -20.58 -15.07 14.86
CA ILE A 161 -19.72 -15.19 16.05
C ILE A 161 -19.81 -13.91 16.90
N LEU A 162 -19.72 -12.73 16.27
CA LEU A 162 -19.86 -11.45 16.97
C LEU A 162 -21.25 -11.31 17.62
N ALA A 163 -22.31 -11.74 16.92
CA ALA A 163 -23.68 -11.73 17.42
C ALA A 163 -23.93 -12.69 18.59
N GLU A 164 -23.04 -13.66 18.84
CA GLU A 164 -23.13 -14.48 20.06
C GLU A 164 -22.83 -13.67 21.32
N GLY A 165 -22.03 -12.61 21.21
CA GLY A 165 -21.63 -11.78 22.34
C GLY A 165 -20.87 -12.57 23.41
N LYS A 166 -19.91 -13.40 22.98
CA LYS A 166 -19.08 -14.26 23.85
C LYS A 166 -17.58 -14.03 23.70
N ARG A 167 -17.16 -12.87 23.21
CA ARG A 167 -15.73 -12.53 23.14
C ARG A 167 -15.12 -12.58 24.55
N ASP A 168 -13.86 -13.01 24.68
CA ASP A 168 -13.18 -12.94 25.97
C ASP A 168 -13.12 -11.48 26.47
N GLU A 169 -13.50 -11.24 27.73
CA GLU A 169 -13.48 -9.91 28.38
C GLU A 169 -12.35 -9.79 29.41
N SER A 170 -11.42 -10.76 29.43
CA SER A 170 -10.23 -10.73 30.27
C SER A 170 -9.41 -9.46 30.03
N LYS A 171 -8.88 -8.89 31.13
CA LYS A 171 -7.94 -7.76 31.08
C LYS A 171 -6.48 -8.18 31.18
N ASN A 172 -6.26 -9.46 31.53
CA ASN A 172 -4.93 -10.02 31.64
C ASN A 172 -4.47 -10.43 30.26
N VAL A 173 -3.21 -10.14 29.96
CA VAL A 173 -2.57 -10.47 28.69
C VAL A 173 -1.61 -11.63 28.95
N ASP A 174 -1.73 -12.68 28.14
CA ASP A 174 -0.76 -13.75 28.03
C ASP A 174 0.15 -13.44 26.85
N VAL A 175 1.37 -12.99 27.13
CA VAL A 175 2.34 -12.56 26.11
C VAL A 175 2.78 -13.72 25.22
N ALA A 176 2.96 -14.92 25.77
CA ALA A 176 3.34 -16.09 24.99
C ALA A 176 2.23 -16.47 24.00
N LYS A 177 0.98 -16.42 24.46
CA LYS A 177 -0.17 -16.62 23.59
C LYS A 177 -0.32 -15.49 22.57
N ALA A 178 0.03 -14.25 22.93
CA ALA A 178 -0.04 -13.11 22.01
C ALA A 178 0.91 -13.31 20.82
N LYS A 179 2.15 -13.73 21.10
CA LYS A 179 3.14 -14.13 20.10
C LYS A 179 2.67 -15.30 19.23
N ALA A 180 2.10 -16.34 19.86
CA ALA A 180 1.56 -17.48 19.13
C ALA A 180 0.38 -17.09 18.22
N ASP A 181 -0.52 -16.22 18.69
CA ASP A 181 -1.62 -15.68 17.89
C ASP A 181 -1.08 -14.82 16.73
N ALA A 182 -0.02 -14.01 16.95
CA ALA A 182 0.61 -13.21 15.91
C ALA A 182 1.24 -14.08 14.80
N ARG A 183 2.03 -15.09 15.20
CA ARG A 183 2.59 -16.08 14.27
C ARG A 183 1.49 -16.81 13.50
N ALA A 184 0.43 -17.24 14.18
CA ALA A 184 -0.68 -17.93 13.54
C ALA A 184 -1.45 -17.04 12.55
N LEU A 185 -1.51 -15.72 12.75
CA LEU A 185 -2.09 -14.78 11.80
C LEU A 185 -1.17 -14.56 10.59
N TYR A 186 0.15 -14.47 10.79
CA TYR A 186 1.15 -14.39 9.72
C TYR A 186 1.11 -15.63 8.82
N GLU A 187 1.18 -16.83 9.40
CA GLU A 187 1.06 -18.11 8.67
C GLU A 187 -0.31 -18.28 7.98
N ALA A 188 -1.36 -17.66 8.55
CA ALA A 188 -2.70 -17.69 7.97
C ALA A 188 -2.93 -16.64 6.88
N GLY A 189 -2.05 -15.65 6.72
CA GLY A 189 -2.20 -14.54 5.78
C GLY A 189 -0.96 -14.38 4.93
N GLU A 190 0.03 -13.66 5.44
CA GLU A 190 1.22 -13.23 4.69
C GLU A 190 2.10 -14.38 4.17
N LYS A 191 2.25 -15.51 4.90
CA LYS A 191 3.12 -16.64 4.46
C LYS A 191 2.51 -17.50 3.33
N LYS A 192 1.40 -17.11 2.70
CA LYS A 192 0.77 -17.91 1.65
C LYS A 192 -0.03 -17.08 0.67
N LEU A 193 -0.19 -17.62 -0.54
CA LEU A 193 -1.09 -17.04 -1.54
C LEU A 193 -2.56 -17.28 -1.13
N GLY A 194 -3.27 -16.21 -0.81
CA GLY A 194 -4.63 -16.25 -0.25
C GLY A 194 -4.65 -16.06 1.28
N THR A 195 -5.78 -16.30 1.94
CA THR A 195 -5.90 -16.13 3.40
C THR A 195 -6.69 -17.29 3.99
N ASP A 196 -6.33 -17.75 5.19
CA ASP A 196 -7.18 -18.63 5.99
C ASP A 196 -8.09 -17.78 6.86
N GLU A 197 -9.26 -17.43 6.29
CA GLU A 197 -10.25 -16.60 6.96
C GLU A 197 -10.72 -17.25 8.26
N SER A 198 -10.69 -18.58 8.38
CA SER A 198 -11.12 -19.28 9.59
C SER A 198 -10.19 -19.00 10.77
N LYS A 199 -8.87 -18.91 10.54
CA LYS A 199 -7.89 -18.52 11.57
C LYS A 199 -8.04 -17.07 11.99
N PHE A 200 -8.19 -16.16 11.01
CA PHE A 200 -8.46 -14.75 11.29
C PHE A 200 -9.73 -14.57 12.12
N ILE A 201 -10.81 -15.25 11.73
CA ILE A 201 -12.09 -15.22 12.44
C ILE A 201 -11.94 -15.77 13.87
N ASP A 202 -11.27 -16.92 14.05
CA ASP A 202 -11.08 -17.51 15.37
C ASP A 202 -10.35 -16.57 16.33
N ILE A 203 -9.24 -15.99 15.89
CA ILE A 203 -8.40 -15.13 16.72
C ILE A 203 -9.11 -13.78 16.95
N LEU A 204 -9.46 -13.05 15.89
CA LEU A 204 -9.97 -11.68 15.99
C LEU A 204 -11.35 -11.59 16.65
N CYS A 205 -12.18 -12.63 16.55
CA CYS A 205 -13.52 -12.60 17.14
C CYS A 205 -13.56 -13.06 18.60
N HIS A 206 -12.67 -13.94 19.04
CA HIS A 206 -12.73 -14.55 20.37
C HIS A 206 -11.74 -13.96 21.38
N ARG A 207 -10.56 -13.50 20.95
CA ARG A 207 -9.55 -12.96 21.89
C ARG A 207 -10.03 -11.65 22.53
N SER A 208 -9.59 -11.40 23.76
CA SER A 208 -9.92 -10.16 24.44
C SER A 208 -9.25 -8.96 23.77
N VAL A 209 -9.85 -7.78 23.88
CA VAL A 209 -9.30 -6.57 23.26
C VAL A 209 -7.86 -6.27 23.74
N PRO A 210 -7.52 -6.42 25.04
CA PRO A 210 -6.13 -6.29 25.48
C PRO A 210 -5.21 -7.36 24.90
N GLN A 211 -5.65 -8.61 24.81
CA GLN A 211 -4.86 -9.70 24.22
C GLN A 211 -4.57 -9.44 22.73
N LEU A 212 -5.58 -9.01 21.96
CA LEU A 212 -5.42 -8.69 20.53
C LEU A 212 -4.47 -7.52 20.32
N ARG A 213 -4.53 -6.47 21.16
CA ARG A 213 -3.56 -5.37 21.08
C ARG A 213 -2.14 -5.87 21.27
N GLN A 214 -1.90 -6.73 22.26
CA GLN A 214 -0.59 -7.35 22.43
C GLN A 214 -0.21 -8.20 21.22
N SER A 215 -1.11 -9.01 20.67
CA SER A 215 -0.81 -9.82 19.48
C SER A 215 -0.43 -8.96 18.28
N VAL A 216 -1.07 -7.80 18.10
CA VAL A 216 -0.69 -6.85 17.05
C VAL A 216 0.68 -6.24 17.35
N ASP A 217 0.95 -5.85 18.60
CA ASP A 217 2.24 -5.30 19.01
C ASP A 217 3.39 -6.31 18.85
N GLU A 218 3.14 -7.61 19.06
CA GLU A 218 4.10 -8.70 18.85
C GLU A 218 4.21 -9.13 17.38
N GLY A 219 3.16 -8.90 16.58
CA GLY A 219 3.16 -9.10 15.12
C GLY A 219 3.88 -8.00 14.35
N VAL A 220 4.32 -6.93 15.02
CA VAL A 220 5.35 -6.02 14.53
C VAL A 220 6.70 -6.68 14.81
N PHE A 221 7.12 -7.54 13.90
CA PHE A 221 8.45 -8.14 13.95
C PHE A 221 9.50 -7.02 13.83
N LYS A 222 10.56 -7.09 14.64
CA LYS A 222 11.80 -6.36 14.37
C LYS A 222 12.58 -7.25 13.40
N ASP A 223 13.12 -6.65 12.35
CA ASP A 223 13.74 -7.31 11.18
C ASP A 223 14.90 -8.28 11.54
N GLU A 224 15.09 -9.32 10.70
CA GLU A 224 16.15 -10.36 10.50
C GLU A 224 16.91 -11.09 11.65
N GLY A 225 17.50 -12.25 11.29
CA GLY A 225 18.32 -13.14 12.14
C GLY A 225 19.80 -12.73 12.25
N VAL A 226 20.46 -12.42 11.13
CA VAL A 226 21.82 -11.82 11.02
C VAL A 226 21.95 -11.08 9.68
N ASP A 227 22.22 -9.77 9.71
CA ASP A 227 22.34 -8.94 8.49
C ASP A 227 23.69 -9.07 7.72
N GLU A 228 24.86 -9.29 8.36
CA GLU A 228 26.18 -9.40 7.66
C GLU A 228 27.21 -10.24 8.48
N GLY A 229 28.02 -11.13 7.86
CA GLY A 229 29.10 -11.88 8.54
C GLY A 229 30.14 -12.66 7.69
N VAL A 230 31.32 -12.94 8.26
CA VAL A 230 32.37 -13.84 7.67
C VAL A 230 32.42 -15.13 8.48
N PHE A 231 32.13 -16.27 7.86
CA PHE A 231 32.00 -17.56 8.53
C PHE A 231 33.18 -18.49 8.18
N GLY A 232 33.46 -19.43 9.09
CA GLY A 232 34.48 -20.46 8.87
C GLY A 232 33.84 -21.65 8.18
N ASP A 233 33.13 -22.45 8.99
CA ASP A 233 32.61 -23.75 8.56
C ASP A 233 31.06 -23.81 8.65
N GLU A 234 30.40 -22.99 9.50
CA GLU A 234 28.92 -22.99 9.72
C GLU A 234 28.40 -21.58 10.15
N GLY A 235 27.25 -21.14 9.60
CA GLY A 235 26.60 -19.85 9.89
C GLY A 235 25.47 -19.91 10.93
N VAL A 236 24.50 -20.83 10.77
CA VAL A 236 23.35 -21.02 11.68
C VAL A 236 23.02 -22.52 11.81
N ASP A 237 23.10 -23.07 13.01
CA ASP A 237 22.88 -24.52 13.24
C ASP A 237 21.39 -24.90 13.37
N GLU A 238 20.50 -24.05 13.92
CA GLU A 238 19.04 -24.32 14.02
C GLU A 238 18.24 -23.05 14.45
N GLY A 239 17.29 -22.58 13.61
CA GLY A 239 16.39 -21.42 13.87
C GLY A 239 15.15 -21.40 12.95
N VAL A 240 14.13 -20.57 13.24
CA VAL A 240 12.95 -20.37 12.34
C VAL A 240 12.75 -18.87 12.14
N PHE A 241 13.11 -18.37 10.95
CA PHE A 241 13.10 -16.96 10.58
C PHE A 241 11.96 -16.64 9.61
N LYS A 242 11.81 -15.35 9.30
CA LYS A 242 10.64 -14.79 8.62
C LYS A 242 10.79 -14.83 7.11
N ASP A 243 12.03 -14.61 6.65
CA ASP A 243 12.70 -15.15 5.47
C ASP A 243 14.12 -15.56 5.93
N GLU A 244 15.05 -15.81 5.00
CA GLU A 244 16.35 -16.53 5.05
C GLU A 244 17.23 -16.51 6.31
N GLY A 245 18.16 -17.47 6.38
CA GLY A 245 19.07 -17.63 7.52
C GLY A 245 20.12 -16.51 7.63
N VAL A 246 20.62 -16.01 6.50
CA VAL A 246 21.71 -15.02 6.35
C VAL A 246 21.45 -14.20 5.06
N ASP A 247 21.51 -12.88 5.15
CA ASP A 247 21.31 -11.92 4.03
C ASP A 247 22.58 -11.83 3.14
N GLU A 248 23.74 -11.38 3.68
CA GLU A 248 25.05 -11.42 2.98
C GLU A 248 26.13 -12.21 3.78
N GLY A 249 26.83 -13.16 3.12
CA GLY A 249 27.86 -14.01 3.75
C GLY A 249 29.12 -14.32 2.93
N VAL A 250 30.31 -14.34 3.56
CA VAL A 250 31.56 -14.86 2.97
C VAL A 250 31.97 -16.17 3.64
N PHE A 251 32.04 -17.25 2.86
CA PHE A 251 32.36 -18.62 3.31
C PHE A 251 33.73 -19.05 2.79
N LYS A 252 34.44 -19.89 3.54
CA LYS A 252 35.84 -20.23 3.23
C LYS A 252 36.06 -21.66 2.74
N ASP A 253 35.17 -22.59 3.06
CA ASP A 253 35.26 -24.02 2.76
C ASP A 253 33.82 -24.60 2.53
N GLU A 254 33.70 -25.78 1.91
CA GLU A 254 32.46 -26.53 1.54
C GLU A 254 31.31 -26.45 2.57
N GLY A 255 30.07 -26.21 2.12
CA GLY A 255 28.87 -26.15 2.98
C GLY A 255 27.65 -26.86 2.38
N VAL A 256 26.88 -27.57 3.22
CA VAL A 256 25.59 -28.21 2.86
C VAL A 256 24.44 -27.42 3.48
N PHE A 257 23.57 -26.85 2.66
CA PHE A 257 22.44 -26.01 3.10
C PHE A 257 21.11 -26.77 2.95
N GLY A 258 20.26 -26.78 3.98
CA GLY A 258 18.92 -27.35 3.90
C GLY A 258 17.88 -26.38 3.30
N ASP A 259 16.64 -26.86 3.09
CA ASP A 259 15.50 -26.29 2.35
C ASP A 259 15.15 -24.76 2.48
N GLU A 260 15.81 -23.97 3.31
CA GLU A 260 15.67 -22.49 3.40
C GLU A 260 17.07 -21.85 3.55
N GLY A 261 17.74 -21.52 2.42
CA GLY A 261 19.16 -21.17 2.27
C GLY A 261 19.57 -19.68 2.44
N VAL A 262 20.53 -19.22 1.61
CA VAL A 262 21.26 -17.92 1.61
C VAL A 262 20.88 -17.11 0.35
N ASP A 263 20.69 -15.78 0.48
CA ASP A 263 20.31 -14.83 -0.59
C ASP A 263 21.53 -14.42 -1.40
N GLU A 264 22.59 -13.87 -0.78
CA GLU A 264 23.83 -13.48 -1.47
C GLU A 264 25.08 -14.07 -0.79
N GLY A 265 25.88 -14.84 -1.53
CA GLY A 265 27.09 -15.53 -1.03
C GLY A 265 28.32 -15.40 -1.92
N VAL A 266 29.50 -15.18 -1.30
CA VAL A 266 30.82 -15.31 -1.98
C VAL A 266 31.50 -16.59 -1.50
N PHE A 267 31.71 -17.53 -2.44
CA PHE A 267 32.29 -18.85 -2.18
C PHE A 267 33.76 -18.92 -2.63
N GLY A 268 34.52 -19.87 -2.06
CA GLY A 268 35.96 -20.02 -2.28
C GLY A 268 36.32 -20.68 -3.62
N ASP A 269 37.59 -21.11 -3.74
CA ASP A 269 38.14 -21.69 -4.98
C ASP A 269 37.66 -23.15 -5.26
N GLU A 270 36.93 -23.78 -4.33
CA GLU A 270 36.32 -25.12 -4.46
C GLU A 270 34.80 -24.92 -4.27
N GLY A 271 33.97 -25.22 -5.28
CA GLY A 271 32.56 -24.81 -5.44
C GLY A 271 31.54 -25.37 -4.45
N VAL A 272 30.27 -25.55 -4.88
CA VAL A 272 29.17 -26.10 -4.05
C VAL A 272 28.75 -27.50 -4.53
N ASP A 273 28.84 -28.49 -3.64
CA ASP A 273 28.45 -29.90 -3.92
C ASP A 273 26.92 -30.10 -4.14
N GLU A 274 26.05 -29.59 -3.24
CA GLU A 274 24.57 -29.72 -3.33
C GLU A 274 23.87 -28.52 -2.64
N GLY A 275 22.93 -27.82 -3.31
CA GLY A 275 22.23 -26.65 -2.73
C GLY A 275 20.85 -26.29 -3.32
N VAL A 276 20.05 -25.51 -2.57
CA VAL A 276 18.77 -24.90 -3.03
C VAL A 276 18.87 -23.39 -2.84
N PHE A 277 18.89 -22.65 -3.94
CA PHE A 277 19.07 -21.20 -3.98
C PHE A 277 17.76 -20.50 -4.36
N LYS A 278 17.55 -19.30 -3.80
CA LYS A 278 16.36 -18.49 -4.11
C LYS A 278 16.70 -17.30 -5.01
N ASP A 279 17.82 -16.59 -4.76
CA ASP A 279 18.38 -15.49 -5.58
C ASP A 279 19.96 -15.53 -5.56
N GLU A 280 20.62 -14.59 -6.28
CA GLU A 280 22.04 -14.39 -6.72
C GLU A 280 23.24 -15.04 -5.96
N GLY A 281 24.26 -15.55 -6.69
CA GLY A 281 25.53 -16.06 -6.10
C GLY A 281 26.79 -15.78 -6.92
N VAL A 282 27.92 -15.44 -6.27
CA VAL A 282 29.23 -15.23 -6.91
C VAL A 282 30.19 -16.40 -6.60
N PHE A 283 30.47 -17.22 -7.61
CA PHE A 283 31.31 -18.42 -7.50
C PHE A 283 32.74 -18.20 -8.04
N GLY A 284 33.66 -19.08 -7.64
CA GLY A 284 35.09 -19.04 -7.97
C GLY A 284 35.42 -19.69 -9.32
N ASP A 285 36.53 -20.45 -9.36
CA ASP A 285 37.01 -21.09 -10.60
C ASP A 285 36.10 -22.26 -11.06
N GLU A 286 35.30 -22.87 -10.17
CA GLU A 286 34.27 -23.91 -10.41
C GLU A 286 32.93 -23.44 -9.79
N GLY A 287 31.81 -23.61 -10.50
CA GLY A 287 30.47 -23.12 -10.13
C GLY A 287 29.69 -24.05 -9.18
N VAL A 288 28.70 -24.80 -9.71
CA VAL A 288 27.80 -25.69 -8.95
C VAL A 288 27.76 -27.10 -9.57
N ASP A 289 27.96 -28.15 -8.75
CA ASP A 289 27.88 -29.55 -9.20
C ASP A 289 26.41 -30.03 -9.35
N GLU A 290 25.57 -29.96 -8.30
CA GLU A 290 24.13 -30.33 -8.38
C GLU A 290 23.21 -29.29 -7.69
N GLY A 291 22.20 -28.74 -8.39
CA GLY A 291 21.35 -27.65 -7.85
C GLY A 291 19.88 -27.62 -8.28
N VAL A 292 19.00 -27.07 -7.42
CA VAL A 292 17.60 -26.73 -7.75
C VAL A 292 17.36 -25.24 -7.51
N PHE A 293 16.98 -24.53 -8.57
CA PHE A 293 16.93 -23.07 -8.59
C PHE A 293 15.50 -22.54 -8.71
N GLY A 294 15.25 -21.41 -8.05
CA GLY A 294 13.93 -20.79 -7.91
C GLY A 294 13.48 -20.04 -9.16
N ASP A 295 14.24 -19.01 -9.52
CA ASP A 295 14.00 -18.12 -10.66
C ASP A 295 15.24 -18.13 -11.61
N GLU A 296 16.46 -17.88 -11.10
CA GLU A 296 17.75 -17.95 -11.85
C GLU A 296 18.83 -18.79 -11.12
N GLY A 297 19.80 -19.33 -11.86
CA GLY A 297 20.89 -20.17 -11.32
C GLY A 297 22.21 -19.44 -11.03
N VAL A 298 22.68 -18.65 -11.99
CA VAL A 298 23.92 -17.86 -11.92
C VAL A 298 23.68 -16.50 -12.58
N ASP A 299 23.97 -15.40 -11.88
CA ASP A 299 23.62 -14.03 -12.30
C ASP A 299 24.76 -13.29 -13.05
N GLU A 300 25.92 -13.01 -12.43
CA GLU A 300 27.06 -12.36 -13.12
C GLU A 300 28.44 -12.94 -12.71
N GLY A 301 29.25 -13.42 -13.68
CA GLY A 301 30.61 -13.93 -13.36
C GLY A 301 31.57 -14.22 -14.53
N VAL A 302 32.86 -14.45 -14.22
CA VAL A 302 33.88 -14.94 -15.18
C VAL A 302 34.38 -16.30 -14.71
N PHE A 303 34.00 -17.36 -15.43
CA PHE A 303 34.17 -18.73 -14.97
C PHE A 303 35.37 -19.44 -15.62
N GLY A 304 35.90 -20.42 -14.88
CA GLY A 304 37.09 -21.18 -15.22
C GLY A 304 36.83 -22.13 -16.37
N ASP A 305 35.92 -23.08 -16.15
CA ASP A 305 35.59 -24.18 -17.06
C ASP A 305 34.05 -24.16 -17.29
N GLU A 306 33.24 -24.73 -16.37
CA GLU A 306 31.75 -24.77 -16.44
C GLU A 306 31.05 -23.93 -15.35
N GLY A 307 29.84 -23.44 -15.63
CA GLY A 307 28.98 -22.70 -14.69
C GLY A 307 28.14 -23.59 -13.77
N VAL A 308 27.41 -24.55 -14.37
CA VAL A 308 26.60 -25.55 -13.66
C VAL A 308 26.73 -26.91 -14.34
N ASP A 309 27.03 -27.98 -13.57
CA ASP A 309 27.14 -29.36 -14.08
C ASP A 309 25.74 -30.00 -14.24
N GLU A 310 24.96 -30.20 -13.14
CA GLU A 310 23.56 -30.69 -13.23
C GLU A 310 22.53 -29.78 -12.52
N GLY A 311 21.45 -29.37 -13.22
CA GLY A 311 20.47 -28.42 -12.67
C GLY A 311 18.99 -28.57 -13.06
N VAL A 312 18.08 -28.21 -12.14
CA VAL A 312 16.64 -28.02 -12.43
C VAL A 312 16.24 -26.57 -12.15
N PHE A 313 15.77 -25.89 -13.19
CA PHE A 313 15.61 -24.45 -13.16
C PHE A 313 14.15 -23.99 -13.17
N GLY A 314 13.99 -22.87 -12.48
CA GLY A 314 12.79 -22.09 -12.37
C GLY A 314 12.42 -21.51 -13.71
N ASP A 315 13.07 -20.41 -14.05
CA ASP A 315 12.81 -19.64 -15.25
C ASP A 315 14.07 -19.68 -16.14
N GLU A 316 15.26 -19.39 -15.59
CA GLU A 316 16.56 -19.40 -16.31
C GLU A 316 17.69 -20.14 -15.57
N GLY A 317 18.69 -20.63 -16.31
CA GLY A 317 19.90 -21.27 -15.77
C GLY A 317 21.04 -20.29 -15.48
N VAL A 318 21.35 -19.45 -16.46
CA VAL A 318 22.38 -18.41 -16.38
C VAL A 318 21.80 -17.11 -16.96
N ASP A 319 21.86 -16.00 -16.21
CA ASP A 319 21.40 -14.67 -16.65
C ASP A 319 22.51 -13.95 -17.47
N GLU A 320 23.62 -13.51 -16.86
CA GLU A 320 24.75 -12.85 -17.56
C GLU A 320 26.16 -13.45 -17.25
N GLY A 321 27.00 -13.79 -18.25
CA GLY A 321 28.35 -14.27 -17.90
C GLY A 321 29.40 -14.46 -19.01
N VAL A 322 30.67 -14.64 -18.60
CA VAL A 322 31.79 -15.00 -19.51
C VAL A 322 32.41 -16.33 -19.07
N PHE A 323 32.24 -17.35 -19.90
CA PHE A 323 32.66 -18.73 -19.64
C PHE A 323 33.79 -19.12 -20.59
N LYS A 324 34.74 -19.96 -20.14
CA LYS A 324 35.78 -20.46 -21.06
C LYS A 324 35.30 -21.65 -21.86
N ASP A 325 34.46 -22.51 -21.28
CA ASP A 325 33.91 -23.68 -21.94
C ASP A 325 32.38 -23.48 -21.98
N GLU A 326 31.58 -24.19 -21.17
CA GLU A 326 30.11 -24.20 -21.22
C GLU A 326 29.43 -23.44 -20.05
N GLY A 327 28.18 -22.99 -20.28
CA GLY A 327 27.34 -22.36 -19.25
C GLY A 327 26.66 -23.38 -18.34
N VAL A 328 26.00 -24.36 -18.95
CA VAL A 328 25.32 -25.49 -18.28
C VAL A 328 25.60 -26.79 -19.02
N ASP A 329 26.06 -27.85 -18.34
CA ASP A 329 26.27 -29.19 -18.93
C ASP A 329 24.91 -29.92 -19.10
N GLU A 330 24.23 -30.31 -18.00
CA GLU A 330 22.91 -30.96 -18.04
C GLU A 330 21.80 -30.16 -17.32
N GLY A 331 20.70 -29.84 -18.03
CA GLY A 331 19.63 -28.99 -17.48
C GLY A 331 18.17 -29.30 -17.84
N VAL A 332 17.25 -29.05 -16.88
CA VAL A 332 15.79 -29.02 -17.12
C VAL A 332 15.21 -27.65 -16.81
N PHE A 333 14.68 -26.98 -17.83
CA PHE A 333 14.28 -25.57 -17.77
C PHE A 333 12.76 -25.41 -17.93
N LYS A 334 12.15 -24.48 -17.20
CA LYS A 334 10.75 -24.11 -17.52
C LYS A 334 10.66 -23.07 -18.61
N ASP A 335 11.57 -22.10 -18.72
CA ASP A 335 11.48 -21.09 -19.77
C ASP A 335 12.76 -21.13 -20.63
N GLU A 336 13.90 -20.61 -20.17
CA GLU A 336 15.17 -20.54 -20.94
C GLU A 336 16.37 -21.17 -20.19
N GLY A 337 17.42 -21.55 -20.92
CA GLY A 337 18.66 -22.09 -20.35
C GLY A 337 19.65 -21.00 -19.99
N VAL A 338 19.88 -20.08 -20.91
CA VAL A 338 20.79 -18.95 -20.80
C VAL A 338 20.12 -17.70 -21.40
N ASP A 339 20.05 -16.58 -20.67
CA ASP A 339 19.55 -15.30 -21.20
C ASP A 339 20.65 -14.57 -22.01
N GLU A 340 21.72 -14.08 -21.35
CA GLU A 340 22.82 -13.33 -21.97
C GLU A 340 24.25 -13.86 -21.65
N GLY A 341 25.17 -13.98 -22.64
CA GLY A 341 26.55 -14.39 -22.31
C GLY A 341 27.59 -14.56 -23.43
N VAL A 342 28.87 -14.74 -23.04
CA VAL A 342 30.00 -15.05 -23.94
C VAL A 342 30.66 -16.37 -23.52
N PHE A 343 30.60 -17.35 -24.41
CA PHE A 343 31.03 -18.73 -24.14
C PHE A 343 32.18 -19.10 -25.08
N GLY A 344 33.12 -19.92 -24.60
CA GLY A 344 34.22 -20.38 -25.43
C GLY A 344 33.86 -21.57 -26.29
N ASP A 345 32.93 -22.41 -25.84
CA ASP A 345 32.33 -23.52 -26.57
C ASP A 345 30.80 -23.27 -26.71
N GLU A 346 29.95 -23.98 -25.97
CA GLU A 346 28.47 -23.93 -26.08
C GLU A 346 27.78 -23.22 -24.90
N GLY A 347 26.53 -22.80 -25.07
CA GLY A 347 25.72 -22.23 -23.99
C GLY A 347 25.16 -23.31 -23.05
N VAL A 348 24.58 -24.35 -23.64
CA VAL A 348 24.06 -25.55 -22.97
C VAL A 348 24.43 -26.81 -23.77
N ASP A 349 25.05 -27.82 -23.15
CA ASP A 349 25.37 -29.11 -23.83
C ASP A 349 24.10 -29.97 -23.98
N GLU A 350 23.51 -30.46 -22.88
CA GLU A 350 22.29 -31.27 -22.88
C GLU A 350 21.10 -30.62 -22.13
N GLY A 351 19.99 -30.34 -22.84
CA GLY A 351 18.87 -29.59 -22.27
C GLY A 351 17.45 -30.07 -22.60
N VAL A 352 16.55 -29.99 -21.60
CA VAL A 352 15.10 -30.15 -21.80
C VAL A 352 14.37 -28.84 -21.55
N PHE A 353 13.87 -28.25 -22.64
CA PHE A 353 13.25 -26.93 -22.63
C PHE A 353 11.74 -27.00 -22.86
N LYS A 354 11.04 -25.97 -22.41
CA LYS A 354 9.63 -25.76 -22.76
C LYS A 354 9.51 -24.69 -23.84
N ASP A 355 10.26 -23.59 -23.73
CA ASP A 355 10.24 -22.46 -24.66
C ASP A 355 11.54 -22.37 -25.49
N GLU A 356 12.50 -21.48 -25.20
CA GLU A 356 13.77 -21.34 -25.94
C GLU A 356 14.97 -21.90 -25.14
N GLY A 357 16.07 -22.23 -25.82
CA GLY A 357 17.27 -22.76 -25.16
C GLY A 357 18.20 -21.66 -24.66
N VAL A 358 18.38 -20.65 -25.50
CA VAL A 358 19.26 -19.50 -25.31
C VAL A 358 18.61 -18.28 -26.00
N ASP A 359 18.49 -17.13 -25.33
CA ASP A 359 17.91 -15.90 -25.92
C ASP A 359 18.97 -15.06 -26.69
N GLU A 360 20.01 -14.53 -26.01
CA GLU A 360 21.04 -13.68 -26.64
C GLU A 360 22.50 -14.00 -26.20
N GLY A 361 23.32 -14.67 -27.03
CA GLY A 361 24.73 -14.92 -26.67
C GLY A 361 25.77 -14.94 -27.80
N VAL A 362 27.05 -14.96 -27.44
CA VAL A 362 28.20 -15.12 -28.35
C VAL A 362 28.94 -16.41 -28.01
N PHE A 363 28.77 -17.41 -28.88
CA PHE A 363 29.30 -18.77 -28.71
C PHE A 363 30.54 -19.02 -29.56
N GLY A 364 31.39 -19.96 -29.12
CA GLY A 364 32.50 -20.46 -29.92
C GLY A 364 32.03 -21.45 -30.98
N ASP A 365 31.07 -22.28 -30.60
CA ASP A 365 30.40 -23.29 -31.44
C ASP A 365 28.88 -23.02 -31.53
N GLU A 366 28.00 -23.81 -30.90
CA GLU A 366 26.53 -23.67 -30.99
C GLU A 366 25.90 -23.14 -29.69
N GLY A 367 24.65 -22.63 -29.76
CA GLY A 367 23.93 -22.19 -28.57
C GLY A 367 23.49 -23.37 -27.69
N VAL A 368 23.03 -24.45 -28.31
CA VAL A 368 22.65 -25.73 -27.67
C VAL A 368 23.10 -26.91 -28.55
N ASP A 369 23.83 -27.90 -28.02
CA ASP A 369 24.24 -29.10 -28.80
C ASP A 369 23.09 -30.13 -28.92
N GLU A 370 22.62 -30.68 -27.79
CA GLU A 370 21.51 -31.65 -27.76
C GLU A 370 20.27 -31.15 -26.99
N GLY A 371 19.16 -30.93 -27.71
CA GLY A 371 17.94 -30.29 -27.16
C GLY A 371 16.60 -31.01 -27.37
N VAL A 372 15.75 -31.07 -26.34
CA VAL A 372 14.34 -31.52 -26.44
C VAL A 372 13.35 -30.40 -26.11
N PHE A 373 12.63 -29.92 -27.12
CA PHE A 373 11.72 -28.77 -27.01
C PHE A 373 10.23 -29.19 -26.98
N LYS A 374 9.40 -28.41 -26.26
CA LYS A 374 7.93 -28.62 -26.26
C LYS A 374 7.19 -27.76 -27.29
N ASP A 375 7.57 -26.50 -27.49
CA ASP A 375 6.90 -25.55 -28.40
C ASP A 375 7.85 -25.10 -29.57
N GLU A 376 7.36 -24.37 -30.59
CA GLU A 376 8.15 -23.92 -31.76
C GLU A 376 9.04 -22.69 -31.41
N GLY A 377 10.37 -22.79 -31.55
CA GLY A 377 11.33 -21.69 -31.29
C GLY A 377 11.80 -20.93 -32.55
N VAL A 378 12.23 -19.67 -32.38
CA VAL A 378 12.74 -18.80 -33.46
C VAL A 378 14.27 -18.71 -33.42
N PHE A 379 14.95 -19.50 -34.25
CA PHE A 379 16.42 -19.49 -34.25
C PHE A 379 17.00 -18.50 -35.27
N GLY A 380 17.92 -17.64 -34.82
CA GLY A 380 18.92 -17.00 -35.67
C GLY A 380 19.85 -18.04 -36.33
N ASP A 381 20.66 -17.63 -37.31
CA ASP A 381 21.31 -18.52 -38.29
C ASP A 381 22.22 -19.67 -37.75
N GLU A 382 22.48 -19.81 -36.44
CA GLU A 382 23.34 -20.86 -35.81
C GLU A 382 22.84 -21.20 -34.37
N GLY A 383 21.69 -21.88 -34.23
CA GLY A 383 20.99 -22.01 -32.92
C GLY A 383 21.03 -23.38 -32.20
N VAL A 384 20.94 -24.52 -32.91
CA VAL A 384 20.87 -25.89 -32.30
C VAL A 384 21.40 -26.95 -33.28
N ASP A 385 22.29 -27.88 -32.86
CA ASP A 385 22.90 -28.89 -33.76
C ASP A 385 21.98 -30.11 -33.93
N GLU A 386 21.63 -30.80 -32.83
CA GLU A 386 20.73 -31.96 -32.81
C GLU A 386 19.46 -31.75 -31.93
N GLY A 387 18.30 -31.50 -32.56
CA GLY A 387 17.02 -31.23 -31.87
C GLY A 387 15.84 -32.17 -32.20
N VAL A 388 15.01 -32.49 -31.19
CA VAL A 388 13.76 -33.28 -31.35
C VAL A 388 12.51 -32.43 -31.02
N PHE A 389 11.75 -32.03 -32.05
CA PHE A 389 10.50 -31.25 -31.93
C PHE A 389 9.24 -32.12 -31.94
N LYS A 390 8.21 -31.72 -31.17
CA LYS A 390 6.96 -32.49 -31.05
C LYS A 390 5.90 -32.20 -32.12
N ASP A 391 5.91 -31.05 -32.81
CA ASP A 391 4.91 -30.65 -33.83
C ASP A 391 5.54 -30.18 -35.18
N GLU A 392 4.77 -30.22 -36.30
CA GLU A 392 5.24 -30.03 -37.71
C GLU A 392 5.74 -28.61 -38.02
N GLY A 393 6.99 -28.47 -38.52
CA GLY A 393 7.71 -27.19 -38.61
C GLY A 393 7.52 -26.25 -39.82
N VAL A 394 7.97 -25.02 -39.55
CA VAL A 394 8.35 -23.83 -40.36
C VAL A 394 7.32 -23.24 -41.32
N ASP A 395 7.02 -21.94 -41.16
CA ASP A 395 6.67 -21.06 -42.30
C ASP A 395 7.24 -19.63 -42.13
N GLU A 396 7.92 -19.15 -43.18
CA GLU A 396 8.48 -17.80 -43.34
C GLU A 396 7.40 -16.70 -43.37
N GLY A 397 7.82 -15.49 -43.01
CA GLY A 397 7.00 -14.31 -42.74
C GLY A 397 5.90 -13.90 -43.73
N VAL A 398 4.81 -13.37 -43.16
CA VAL A 398 3.91 -12.40 -43.79
C VAL A 398 3.45 -11.36 -42.75
N PHE A 399 4.09 -10.19 -42.79
CA PHE A 399 3.63 -8.96 -42.13
C PHE A 399 2.42 -8.38 -42.86
N ASP A 400 1.33 -8.10 -42.13
CA ASP A 400 0.31 -7.18 -42.62
C ASP A 400 -0.21 -6.22 -41.54
N VAL A 401 -0.43 -5.00 -42.00
CA VAL A 401 -0.66 -3.74 -41.29
C VAL A 401 -1.93 -3.75 -40.42
N LEU A 402 -1.78 -3.70 -39.09
CA LEU A 402 -2.91 -3.52 -38.14
C LEU A 402 -2.56 -2.62 -36.93
N ILE A 403 -1.72 -1.59 -37.09
CA ILE A 403 -1.28 -0.74 -35.96
C ILE A 403 -2.30 0.34 -35.52
N LEU A 404 -3.48 0.50 -36.15
CA LEU A 404 -4.38 1.63 -35.83
C LEU A 404 -5.85 1.31 -35.53
N GLU A 405 -6.24 0.07 -35.23
CA GLU A 405 -7.65 -0.23 -34.88
C GLU A 405 -7.91 -0.94 -33.54
N GLU A 406 -6.91 -1.17 -32.69
CA GLU A 406 -7.13 -1.45 -31.26
C GLU A 406 -6.24 -0.54 -30.40
N PRO A 407 -6.78 0.11 -29.35
CA PRO A 407 -5.97 0.99 -28.51
C PRO A 407 -4.83 0.16 -27.90
N LEU A 408 -3.59 0.61 -28.13
CA LEU A 408 -2.36 0.22 -27.44
C LEU A 408 -2.70 -0.51 -26.13
N LYS A 409 -2.43 -1.82 -26.06
CA LYS A 409 -2.71 -2.62 -24.86
C LYS A 409 -2.04 -1.92 -23.67
N ILE A 410 -2.85 -1.27 -22.83
CA ILE A 410 -2.44 -0.53 -21.61
C ILE A 410 -1.74 -1.45 -20.57
N LYS A 411 -1.53 -2.72 -20.90
CA LYS A 411 -0.85 -3.74 -20.10
C LYS A 411 0.63 -3.94 -20.42
N GLN A 412 1.18 -3.29 -21.45
CA GLN A 412 2.61 -3.37 -21.76
C GLN A 412 3.38 -2.48 -20.78
N ASP A 413 4.48 -2.98 -20.21
CA ASP A 413 5.39 -2.22 -19.36
C ASP A 413 6.13 -1.11 -20.14
N LEU A 414 6.85 -0.23 -19.44
CA LEU A 414 7.60 0.86 -20.04
C LEU A 414 8.68 0.38 -21.03
N MET A 415 9.36 -0.74 -20.77
CA MET A 415 10.44 -1.26 -21.61
C MET A 415 9.90 -1.67 -22.98
N GLN A 416 8.80 -2.41 -23.00
CA GLN A 416 8.07 -2.78 -24.21
C GLN A 416 7.62 -1.54 -25.00
N ARG A 417 7.12 -0.48 -24.31
CA ARG A 417 6.74 0.77 -24.99
C ARG A 417 7.95 1.48 -25.63
N GLN A 418 9.14 1.42 -25.01
CA GLN A 418 10.34 1.99 -25.59
C GLN A 418 10.84 1.19 -26.81
N GLN A 419 10.77 -0.14 -26.76
CA GLN A 419 11.05 -0.99 -27.93
C GLN A 419 10.09 -0.66 -29.09
N ILE A 420 8.79 -0.52 -28.81
CA ILE A 420 7.79 -0.10 -29.81
C ILE A 420 8.15 1.27 -30.40
N CYS A 421 8.55 2.25 -29.58
CA CYS A 421 8.99 3.57 -30.06
C CYS A 421 10.21 3.47 -30.99
N LYS A 422 11.20 2.63 -30.66
CA LYS A 422 12.41 2.40 -31.47
C LYS A 422 12.04 1.76 -32.81
N VAL A 423 11.33 0.63 -32.77
CA VAL A 423 10.86 -0.09 -33.96
C VAL A 423 10.01 0.80 -34.86
N TYR A 424 9.07 1.56 -34.30
CA TYR A 424 8.25 2.51 -35.05
C TYR A 424 9.10 3.57 -35.77
N LYS A 425 10.10 4.11 -35.09
CA LYS A 425 11.01 5.12 -35.65
C LYS A 425 11.86 4.54 -36.78
N ASP A 426 12.36 3.33 -36.62
CA ASP A 426 13.20 2.66 -37.63
C ASP A 426 12.39 2.32 -38.89
N MET A 427 11.14 1.89 -38.73
CA MET A 427 10.24 1.59 -39.86
C MET A 427 9.74 2.84 -40.59
N THR A 428 9.37 3.89 -39.86
CA THR A 428 8.62 5.02 -40.44
C THR A 428 9.47 6.28 -40.66
N GLY A 429 10.64 6.35 -40.04
CA GLY A 429 11.50 7.54 -39.99
C GLY A 429 10.94 8.69 -39.15
N LYS A 430 9.82 8.49 -38.42
CA LYS A 430 9.21 9.48 -37.52
C LYS A 430 9.12 8.92 -36.11
N SER A 431 9.21 9.78 -35.09
CA SER A 431 9.00 9.32 -33.72
C SER A 431 7.51 8.96 -33.49
N LEU A 432 7.25 8.01 -32.60
CA LEU A 432 5.89 7.67 -32.20
C LEU A 432 5.19 8.85 -31.52
N VAL A 433 5.93 9.66 -30.77
CA VAL A 433 5.42 10.91 -30.15
C VAL A 433 4.89 11.88 -31.22
N ASP A 434 5.67 12.17 -32.28
CA ASP A 434 5.22 13.07 -33.35
C ASP A 434 3.98 12.54 -34.07
N ALA A 435 3.84 11.21 -34.17
CA ALA A 435 2.67 10.59 -34.77
C ALA A 435 1.43 10.73 -33.88
N LEU A 436 1.57 10.47 -32.57
CA LEU A 436 0.49 10.65 -31.59
C LEU A 436 0.02 12.11 -31.52
N GLU A 437 0.94 13.08 -31.49
CA GLU A 437 0.61 14.51 -31.52
C GLU A 437 -0.03 14.97 -32.85
N GLY A 438 0.19 14.23 -33.94
CA GLY A 438 -0.38 14.52 -35.25
C GLY A 438 -1.80 13.94 -35.44
N ASP A 439 -2.05 12.77 -34.85
CA ASP A 439 -3.25 11.96 -35.11
C ASP A 439 -4.25 11.93 -33.95
N THR A 440 -3.85 12.38 -32.75
CA THR A 440 -4.74 12.52 -31.59
C THR A 440 -4.94 13.99 -31.22
N HIS A 441 -5.69 14.29 -30.14
CA HIS A 441 -5.84 15.66 -29.64
C HIS A 441 -6.33 15.70 -28.19
N GLY A 442 -6.06 16.82 -27.51
CA GLY A 442 -6.57 17.13 -26.17
C GLY A 442 -6.02 16.19 -25.10
N HIS A 443 -6.76 15.97 -24.01
CA HIS A 443 -6.26 15.18 -22.88
C HIS A 443 -6.02 13.70 -23.20
N PHE A 444 -6.65 13.18 -24.26
CA PHE A 444 -6.37 11.84 -24.76
C PHE A 444 -4.98 11.76 -25.41
N GLU A 445 -4.59 12.78 -26.17
CA GLU A 445 -3.20 12.90 -26.67
C GLU A 445 -2.22 13.03 -25.51
N ASP A 446 -2.51 13.92 -24.55
CA ASP A 446 -1.63 14.20 -23.41
C ASP A 446 -1.26 12.90 -22.64
N VAL A 447 -2.22 12.00 -22.42
CA VAL A 447 -1.97 10.73 -21.70
C VAL A 447 -1.22 9.71 -22.55
N LEU A 448 -1.48 9.62 -23.86
CA LEU A 448 -0.77 8.70 -24.73
C LEU A 448 0.69 9.11 -24.92
N VAL A 449 0.93 10.39 -25.16
CA VAL A 449 2.29 10.95 -25.26
C VAL A 449 3.04 10.72 -23.95
N ALA A 450 2.39 10.94 -22.81
CA ALA A 450 3.01 10.66 -21.50
C ALA A 450 3.38 9.18 -21.32
N LEU A 451 2.51 8.24 -21.71
CA LEU A 451 2.73 6.79 -21.54
C LEU A 451 3.92 6.24 -22.35
N VAL A 452 4.24 6.85 -23.50
CA VAL A 452 5.36 6.44 -24.37
C VAL A 452 6.63 7.24 -24.13
N THR A 453 6.58 8.28 -23.30
CA THR A 453 7.74 9.12 -22.96
C THR A 453 8.50 8.50 -21.77
N PRO A 454 9.83 8.32 -21.86
CA PRO A 454 10.64 7.85 -20.74
C PRO A 454 10.44 8.69 -19.46
N PRO A 455 10.38 8.11 -18.24
CA PRO A 455 10.04 8.82 -17.01
C PRO A 455 10.89 10.07 -16.74
N GLY A 456 12.21 9.97 -16.90
CA GLY A 456 13.13 11.11 -16.72
C GLY A 456 12.88 12.24 -17.74
N GLN A 457 12.54 11.88 -18.99
CA GLN A 457 12.16 12.85 -20.02
C GLN A 457 10.78 13.47 -19.74
N PHE A 458 9.83 12.69 -19.23
CA PHE A 458 8.50 13.16 -18.90
C PHE A 458 8.55 14.17 -17.74
N ASP A 459 9.22 13.84 -16.63
CA ASP A 459 9.42 14.79 -15.52
C ASP A 459 10.19 16.05 -16.00
N MET A 460 11.16 15.90 -16.91
CA MET A 460 11.88 17.03 -17.52
C MET A 460 10.94 17.97 -18.28
N GLN A 461 10.08 17.42 -19.13
CA GLN A 461 9.10 18.20 -19.89
C GLN A 461 8.14 18.93 -18.94
N GLU A 462 7.68 18.28 -17.87
CA GLU A 462 6.79 18.88 -16.87
C GLU A 462 7.47 20.02 -16.10
N ILE A 463 8.74 19.84 -15.69
CA ILE A 463 9.53 20.92 -15.07
C ILE A 463 9.74 22.08 -16.06
N LYS A 464 10.11 21.79 -17.32
CA LYS A 464 10.31 22.81 -18.37
C LYS A 464 9.03 23.58 -18.63
N LYS A 465 7.86 22.93 -18.68
CA LYS A 465 6.54 23.60 -18.76
C LYS A 465 6.28 24.45 -17.52
N ALA A 466 6.59 23.95 -16.33
CA ALA A 466 6.33 24.63 -15.06
C ALA A 466 7.18 25.90 -14.85
N ILE A 467 8.36 26.00 -15.48
CA ILE A 467 9.25 27.18 -15.40
C ILE A 467 9.24 28.06 -16.66
N LYS A 468 8.47 27.68 -17.70
CA LYS A 468 8.42 28.42 -18.97
C LYS A 468 7.35 29.50 -18.94
N GLY A 469 7.74 30.72 -19.25
CA GLY A 469 6.83 31.84 -19.47
C GLY A 469 6.85 32.84 -18.33
N ALA A 470 5.78 33.61 -18.17
CA ALA A 470 5.68 34.58 -17.08
C ALA A 470 5.10 33.90 -15.83
N GLY A 471 5.96 33.67 -14.83
CA GLY A 471 5.61 32.98 -13.58
C GLY A 471 5.93 31.49 -13.61
N THR A 472 5.74 30.83 -12.48
CA THR A 472 6.02 29.39 -12.28
C THR A 472 4.74 28.64 -11.96
N THR A 473 4.69 27.34 -12.24
CA THR A 473 3.65 26.43 -11.72
C THR A 473 4.20 25.72 -10.48
N GLU A 474 4.13 26.37 -9.32
CA GLU A 474 4.81 25.89 -8.12
C GLU A 474 4.31 24.54 -7.64
N SER A 475 3.02 24.22 -7.81
CA SER A 475 2.48 22.91 -7.44
C SER A 475 3.15 21.75 -8.18
N THR A 476 3.48 21.94 -9.46
CA THR A 476 4.18 20.92 -10.25
C THR A 476 5.64 20.77 -9.79
N LEU A 477 6.32 21.89 -9.52
CA LEU A 477 7.70 21.86 -8.98
C LEU A 477 7.75 21.15 -7.62
N ILE A 478 6.77 21.43 -6.75
CA ILE A 478 6.66 20.84 -5.42
C ILE A 478 6.39 19.34 -5.52
N GLU A 479 5.41 18.93 -6.32
CA GLU A 479 5.07 17.51 -6.51
C GLU A 479 6.27 16.71 -7.00
N ILE A 480 6.95 17.17 -8.06
CA ILE A 480 8.07 16.46 -8.67
C ILE A 480 9.27 16.43 -7.71
N LEU A 481 9.72 17.59 -7.23
CA LEU A 481 10.97 17.64 -6.46
C LEU A 481 10.84 17.09 -5.04
N ALA A 482 9.64 17.06 -4.45
CA ALA A 482 9.45 16.51 -3.11
C ALA A 482 9.26 14.98 -3.09
N SER A 483 8.84 14.36 -4.19
CA SER A 483 8.46 12.94 -4.21
C SER A 483 9.41 12.01 -4.95
N ARG A 484 10.32 12.54 -5.78
CA ARG A 484 11.24 11.74 -6.61
C ARG A 484 12.47 11.32 -5.80
N SER A 485 13.00 10.12 -6.09
CA SER A 485 14.26 9.63 -5.52
C SER A 485 15.48 10.37 -6.11
N ASN A 486 16.68 10.19 -5.54
CA ASN A 486 17.88 10.79 -6.11
C ASN A 486 18.14 10.29 -7.54
N GLN A 487 17.93 9.00 -7.81
CA GLN A 487 18.06 8.41 -9.15
C GLN A 487 17.07 9.04 -10.14
N GLN A 488 15.81 9.22 -9.75
CA GLN A 488 14.81 9.88 -10.58
C GLN A 488 15.15 11.36 -10.85
N ILE A 489 15.63 12.09 -9.84
CA ILE A 489 16.10 13.48 -10.01
C ILE A 489 17.34 13.56 -10.91
N LYS A 490 18.23 12.56 -10.85
CA LYS A 490 19.39 12.45 -11.75
C LYS A 490 18.93 12.22 -13.19
N ALA A 491 18.04 11.25 -13.44
CA ALA A 491 17.48 10.98 -14.77
C ALA A 491 16.77 12.21 -15.36
N LEU A 492 15.97 12.92 -14.54
CA LEU A 492 15.38 14.22 -14.87
C LEU A 492 16.45 15.24 -15.29
N SER A 493 17.51 15.38 -14.49
CA SER A 493 18.55 16.38 -14.70
C SER A 493 19.38 16.10 -15.95
N ASP A 494 19.69 14.83 -16.20
CA ASP A 494 20.43 14.37 -17.39
C ASP A 494 19.59 14.60 -18.66
N ALA A 495 18.31 14.23 -18.63
CA ALA A 495 17.38 14.53 -19.72
C ALA A 495 17.25 16.05 -19.97
N TYR A 496 17.19 16.86 -18.91
CA TYR A 496 17.12 18.32 -19.03
C TYR A 496 18.39 18.89 -19.66
N LEU A 497 19.57 18.40 -19.26
CA LEU A 497 20.85 18.83 -19.82
C LEU A 497 20.97 18.43 -21.29
N GLN A 498 20.58 17.21 -21.65
CA GLN A 498 20.60 16.71 -23.02
C GLN A 498 19.71 17.54 -23.95
N GLU A 499 18.49 17.87 -23.50
CA GLU A 499 17.49 18.59 -24.27
C GLU A 499 17.80 20.09 -24.42
N THR A 500 18.30 20.73 -23.35
CA THR A 500 18.44 22.20 -23.30
C THR A 500 19.87 22.69 -23.46
N GLY A 501 20.87 21.80 -23.29
CA GLY A 501 22.28 22.16 -23.17
C GLY A 501 22.62 22.95 -21.90
N ARG A 502 21.71 23.04 -20.93
CA ARG A 502 21.89 23.76 -19.66
C ARG A 502 21.46 22.89 -18.49
N ALA A 503 22.15 23.00 -17.35
CA ALA A 503 21.75 22.25 -16.16
C ALA A 503 20.46 22.82 -15.56
N LEU A 504 19.55 21.93 -15.14
CA LEU A 504 18.25 22.26 -14.52
C LEU A 504 18.38 23.32 -13.41
N ILE A 505 19.37 23.15 -12.53
CA ILE A 505 19.63 24.05 -11.39
C ILE A 505 19.82 25.52 -11.83
N TYR A 506 20.43 25.77 -13.00
CA TYR A 506 20.64 27.15 -13.46
C TYR A 506 19.35 27.83 -13.87
N ASP A 507 18.48 27.12 -14.57
CA ASP A 507 17.20 27.66 -15.05
C ASP A 507 16.21 27.77 -13.89
N LEU A 508 16.18 26.77 -13.00
CA LEU A 508 15.38 26.84 -11.79
C LEU A 508 15.77 28.06 -10.93
N LYS A 509 17.08 28.30 -10.75
CA LYS A 509 17.58 29.44 -9.97
C LYS A 509 17.19 30.81 -10.52
N SER A 510 16.93 30.94 -11.82
CA SER A 510 16.41 32.19 -12.39
C SER A 510 14.92 32.40 -12.16
N GLU A 511 14.17 31.33 -11.93
CA GLU A 511 12.70 31.33 -11.90
C GLU A 511 12.14 31.34 -10.46
N VAL A 512 12.90 30.81 -9.49
CA VAL A 512 12.48 30.78 -8.08
C VAL A 512 13.39 31.61 -7.18
N SER A 513 12.84 32.11 -6.06
CA SER A 513 13.58 32.95 -5.11
C SER A 513 13.17 32.71 -3.66
N GLY A 514 13.91 33.30 -2.72
CA GLY A 514 13.67 33.16 -1.28
C GLY A 514 13.90 31.73 -0.77
N ASP A 515 13.32 31.43 0.39
CA ASP A 515 13.45 30.11 1.03
C ASP A 515 12.74 29.00 0.25
N PHE A 516 11.65 29.33 -0.46
CA PHE A 516 11.01 28.42 -1.41
C PHE A 516 12.00 28.01 -2.50
N GLY A 517 12.64 28.98 -3.16
CA GLY A 517 13.62 28.69 -4.21
C GLY A 517 14.83 27.93 -3.69
N LYS A 518 15.33 28.27 -2.50
CA LYS A 518 16.41 27.53 -1.84
C LYS A 518 16.04 26.07 -1.60
N THR A 519 14.81 25.80 -1.15
CA THR A 519 14.31 24.44 -0.89
C THR A 519 14.27 23.62 -2.18
N LEU A 520 13.68 24.17 -3.25
CA LEU A 520 13.61 23.48 -4.53
C LEU A 520 14.99 23.20 -5.14
N LEU A 521 15.92 24.15 -5.02
CA LEU A 521 17.29 23.95 -5.50
C LEU A 521 17.99 22.79 -4.79
N ILE A 522 17.83 22.66 -3.47
CA ILE A 522 18.41 21.54 -2.71
C ILE A 522 17.79 20.21 -3.15
N LEU A 523 16.47 20.14 -3.32
CA LEU A 523 15.80 18.92 -3.77
C LEU A 523 16.24 18.52 -5.20
N ALA A 524 16.34 19.51 -6.10
CA ALA A 524 16.78 19.31 -7.47
C ALA A 524 18.26 18.92 -7.62
N GLU A 525 19.06 18.99 -6.55
CA GLU A 525 20.42 18.44 -6.58
C GLU A 525 20.42 16.91 -6.58
N GLY A 526 19.35 16.25 -6.10
CA GLY A 526 19.25 14.79 -6.06
C GLY A 526 20.32 14.14 -5.17
N LYS A 527 20.60 14.76 -4.02
CA LYS A 527 21.67 14.35 -3.08
C LYS A 527 21.17 14.20 -1.65
N ARG A 528 19.91 13.80 -1.47
CA ARG A 528 19.40 13.46 -0.14
C ARG A 528 20.20 12.26 0.39
N ASP A 529 20.49 12.23 1.68
CA ASP A 529 21.10 11.07 2.33
C ASP A 529 20.21 9.82 2.11
N GLU A 530 20.79 8.73 1.61
CA GLU A 530 20.08 7.47 1.31
C GLU A 530 20.35 6.38 2.33
N SER A 531 21.04 6.70 3.43
CA SER A 531 21.28 5.74 4.51
C SER A 531 19.99 5.13 5.07
N LYS A 532 19.94 3.79 5.12
CA LYS A 532 18.87 3.03 5.77
C LYS A 532 18.97 3.11 7.31
N ASN A 533 20.18 3.31 7.83
CA ASN A 533 20.49 3.38 9.25
C ASN A 533 19.89 4.60 9.98
N VAL A 534 19.34 4.37 11.17
CA VAL A 534 18.72 5.43 11.99
C VAL A 534 19.55 5.73 13.24
N ASP A 535 20.06 6.95 13.35
CA ASP A 535 20.61 7.49 14.59
C ASP A 535 19.49 8.14 15.42
N VAL A 536 19.02 7.42 16.44
CA VAL A 536 17.96 7.86 17.36
C VAL A 536 18.38 9.10 18.17
N ALA A 537 19.66 9.24 18.52
CA ALA A 537 20.13 10.41 19.27
C ALA A 537 20.12 11.66 18.38
N LYS A 538 20.51 11.53 17.12
CA LYS A 538 20.41 12.57 16.10
C LYS A 538 18.95 12.89 15.78
N ALA A 539 18.05 11.92 15.70
CA ALA A 539 16.61 12.14 15.51
C ALA A 539 16.03 13.01 16.63
N LYS A 540 16.38 12.71 17.88
CA LYS A 540 15.99 13.52 19.05
C LYS A 540 16.58 14.92 19.00
N ALA A 541 17.83 15.07 18.53
CA ALA A 541 18.47 16.37 18.38
C ALA A 541 17.80 17.20 17.28
N ASP A 542 17.53 16.62 16.12
CA ASP A 542 16.84 17.25 14.99
C ASP A 542 15.39 17.63 15.38
N ALA A 543 14.66 16.75 16.07
CA ALA A 543 13.31 17.04 16.58
C ALA A 543 13.31 18.24 17.54
N ARG A 544 14.29 18.29 18.47
CA ARG A 544 14.48 19.46 19.35
C ARG A 544 14.81 20.71 18.55
N ALA A 545 15.72 20.61 17.58
CA ALA A 545 16.10 21.75 16.74
C ALA A 545 14.90 22.32 15.97
N LEU A 546 14.04 21.47 15.40
CA LEU A 546 12.80 21.88 14.73
C LEU A 546 11.83 22.54 15.71
N TYR A 547 11.65 21.97 16.91
CA TYR A 547 10.74 22.53 17.92
C TYR A 547 11.20 23.91 18.41
N GLU A 548 12.51 24.09 18.61
CA GLU A 548 13.11 25.37 18.96
C GLU A 548 13.13 26.36 17.79
N ALA A 549 13.17 25.85 16.56
CA ALA A 549 13.12 26.62 15.33
C ALA A 549 11.70 27.12 14.97
N GLY A 550 10.64 26.48 15.47
CA GLY A 550 9.26 26.92 15.31
C GLY A 550 8.62 27.31 16.64
N GLU A 551 7.85 26.39 17.23
CA GLU A 551 6.88 26.65 18.30
C GLU A 551 7.42 27.33 19.58
N LYS A 552 8.72 27.26 19.84
CA LYS A 552 9.33 27.85 21.05
C LYS A 552 9.70 29.33 20.92
N LYS A 553 9.57 29.92 19.73
CA LYS A 553 9.89 31.34 19.49
C LYS A 553 8.79 32.04 18.69
N TRP A 554 8.88 33.36 18.62
CA TRP A 554 7.98 34.15 17.79
C TRP A 554 8.58 34.28 16.38
N GLY A 555 7.85 33.80 15.37
CA GLY A 555 8.35 33.58 14.02
C GLY A 555 9.10 32.25 13.89
N THR A 556 9.50 31.91 12.67
CA THR A 556 10.09 30.60 12.36
C THR A 556 11.54 30.78 11.89
N ASP A 557 12.37 29.76 12.07
CA ASP A 557 13.69 29.66 11.43
C ASP A 557 13.61 28.62 10.32
N GLU A 558 13.13 29.09 9.17
CA GLU A 558 12.89 28.31 7.96
C GLU A 558 14.15 27.57 7.53
N SER A 559 15.33 28.17 7.70
CA SER A 559 16.60 27.56 7.35
C SER A 559 16.87 26.27 8.11
N LYS A 560 16.42 26.13 9.37
CA LYS A 560 16.55 24.87 10.12
C LYS A 560 15.61 23.79 9.63
N PHE A 561 14.40 24.16 9.23
CA PHE A 561 13.46 23.21 8.63
C PHE A 561 14.00 22.69 7.29
N ILE A 562 14.50 23.58 6.44
CA ILE A 562 15.09 23.23 5.13
C ILE A 562 16.31 22.33 5.31
N ASP A 563 17.25 22.70 6.20
CA ASP A 563 18.48 21.95 6.44
C ASP A 563 18.20 20.50 6.87
N ILE A 564 17.21 20.28 7.73
CA ILE A 564 16.87 18.94 8.22
C ILE A 564 16.02 18.18 7.19
N LEU A 565 14.91 18.77 6.72
CA LEU A 565 13.92 18.05 5.90
C LEU A 565 14.41 17.71 4.49
N CYS A 566 15.33 18.49 3.92
CA CYS A 566 15.85 18.25 2.57
C CYS A 566 17.04 17.30 2.52
N HIS A 567 17.82 17.16 3.59
CA HIS A 567 19.09 16.41 3.55
C HIS A 567 19.06 15.07 4.30
N ARG A 568 18.23 14.91 5.33
CA ARG A 568 18.18 13.66 6.09
C ARG A 568 17.53 12.55 5.28
N SER A 569 17.99 11.31 5.52
CA SER A 569 17.38 10.13 4.93
C SER A 569 15.95 9.95 5.37
N VAL A 570 15.16 9.27 4.53
CA VAL A 570 13.74 9.03 4.81
C VAL A 570 13.55 8.27 6.13
N PRO A 571 14.31 7.19 6.43
CA PRO A 571 14.23 6.51 7.73
C PRO A 571 14.58 7.43 8.91
N GLN A 572 15.66 8.20 8.80
CA GLN A 572 16.07 9.15 9.83
C GLN A 572 15.00 10.23 10.08
N LEU A 573 14.35 10.73 9.01
CA LEU A 573 13.26 11.69 9.12
C LEU A 573 12.02 11.07 9.76
N ARG A 574 11.64 9.83 9.41
CA ARG A 574 10.52 9.12 10.06
C ARG A 574 10.71 9.07 11.58
N GLN A 575 11.90 8.68 12.05
CA GLN A 575 12.21 8.71 13.48
C GLN A 575 12.15 10.13 14.06
N THR A 576 12.68 11.13 13.34
CA THR A 576 12.62 12.54 13.75
C THR A 576 11.17 13.03 13.91
N LEU A 577 10.25 12.61 13.04
CA LEU A 577 8.83 12.97 13.12
C LEU A 577 8.15 12.36 14.36
N LEU A 578 8.51 11.13 14.75
CA LEU A 578 8.02 10.49 15.97
C LEU A 578 8.50 11.24 17.21
N GLU A 579 9.80 11.49 17.30
CA GLU A 579 10.42 12.21 18.42
C GLU A 579 9.88 13.65 18.53
N TYR A 580 9.62 14.31 17.39
CA TYR A 580 9.01 15.65 17.37
C TYR A 580 7.60 15.63 17.96
N LYS A 581 6.80 14.63 17.62
CA LYS A 581 5.43 14.47 18.13
C LYS A 581 5.42 14.22 19.63
N ASP A 582 6.34 13.40 20.12
CA ASP A 582 6.49 13.12 21.55
C ASP A 582 6.94 14.36 22.33
N LEU A 583 7.80 15.19 21.73
CA LEU A 583 8.31 16.42 22.35
C LEU A 583 7.27 17.56 22.37
N SER A 584 6.61 17.82 21.25
CA SER A 584 5.74 18.99 21.05
C SER A 584 4.26 18.74 21.35
N GLY A 585 3.82 17.48 21.28
CA GLY A 585 2.41 17.09 21.31
C GLY A 585 1.65 17.36 19.99
N LYS A 586 2.31 17.88 18.95
CA LYS A 586 1.75 18.11 17.61
C LYS A 586 2.52 17.32 16.56
N THR A 587 1.89 17.02 15.43
CA THR A 587 2.67 16.49 14.29
C THR A 587 3.48 17.62 13.66
N LEU A 588 4.65 17.31 13.09
CA LEU A 588 5.46 18.34 12.44
C LEU A 588 4.70 19.08 11.32
N GLN A 589 3.84 18.36 10.59
CA GLN A 589 2.95 18.96 9.58
C GLN A 589 2.06 20.04 10.19
N GLN A 590 1.37 19.75 11.31
CA GLN A 590 0.53 20.74 12.00
C GLN A 590 1.32 21.95 12.48
N SER A 591 2.58 21.75 12.86
CA SER A 591 3.46 22.84 13.27
C SER A 591 3.89 23.71 12.09
N ILE A 592 4.21 23.10 10.92
CA ILE A 592 4.52 23.83 9.69
C ILE A 592 3.30 24.65 9.22
N GLU A 593 2.13 24.02 9.13
CA GLU A 593 0.87 24.67 8.72
C GLU A 593 0.43 25.80 9.68
N GLY A 594 0.89 25.75 10.94
CA GLY A 594 0.59 26.78 11.95
C GLY A 594 1.55 27.97 11.95
N GLU A 595 2.79 27.78 11.48
CA GLU A 595 3.90 28.72 11.67
C GLU A 595 4.46 29.28 10.34
N MET A 596 4.13 28.68 9.20
CA MET A 596 4.60 29.08 7.87
C MET A 596 3.41 29.33 6.93
N SER A 597 3.66 29.96 5.79
CA SER A 597 2.64 30.13 4.74
C SER A 597 3.19 30.10 3.32
N GLY A 598 2.31 29.82 2.35
CA GLY A 598 2.60 29.90 0.92
C GLY A 598 3.48 28.75 0.41
N ASN A 599 4.20 28.96 -0.70
CA ASN A 599 4.88 27.88 -1.42
C ASN A 599 5.94 27.15 -0.57
N LEU A 600 6.57 27.83 0.40
CA LEU A 600 7.50 27.17 1.32
C LEU A 600 6.77 26.19 2.25
N GLU A 601 5.65 26.61 2.84
CA GLU A 601 4.79 25.75 3.66
C GLU A 601 4.35 24.53 2.86
N GLU A 602 3.82 24.75 1.65
CA GLU A 602 3.37 23.67 0.76
C GLU A 602 4.50 22.69 0.43
N THR A 603 5.71 23.18 0.17
CA THR A 603 6.88 22.34 -0.12
C THR A 603 7.29 21.50 1.09
N LEU A 604 7.42 22.10 2.27
CA LEU A 604 7.85 21.38 3.47
C LEU A 604 6.79 20.39 3.94
N VAL A 605 5.51 20.71 3.79
CA VAL A 605 4.41 19.77 4.04
C VAL A 605 4.45 18.60 3.04
N ALA A 606 4.70 18.87 1.75
CA ALA A 606 4.84 17.81 0.74
C ALA A 606 5.99 16.85 1.09
N ILE A 607 7.16 17.37 1.49
CA ILE A 607 8.29 16.53 1.95
C ILE A 607 7.87 15.68 3.15
N VAL A 608 7.25 16.28 4.17
CA VAL A 608 6.81 15.54 5.37
C VAL A 608 5.78 14.46 5.03
N LYS A 609 4.88 14.71 4.07
CA LYS A 609 3.92 13.71 3.59
C LYS A 609 4.61 12.59 2.82
N CYS A 610 5.52 12.89 1.89
CA CYS A 610 6.28 11.89 1.15
C CYS A 610 7.13 11.01 2.08
N VAL A 611 7.78 11.60 3.09
CA VAL A 611 8.53 10.86 4.12
C VAL A 611 7.63 9.85 4.85
N LYS A 612 6.37 10.20 5.12
CA LYS A 612 5.41 9.29 5.77
C LYS A 612 4.90 8.23 4.81
N SER A 613 4.45 8.64 3.63
CA SER A 613 3.92 7.76 2.58
C SER A 613 3.77 8.57 1.30
N VAL A 614 4.56 8.22 0.27
CA VAL A 614 4.39 8.73 -1.08
C VAL A 614 3.02 8.30 -1.65
N PRO A 615 2.57 7.03 -1.51
CA PRO A 615 1.25 6.63 -2.00
C PRO A 615 0.11 7.49 -1.45
N ALA A 616 0.10 7.77 -0.15
CA ALA A 616 -0.94 8.61 0.47
C ALA A 616 -0.88 10.06 -0.01
N TYR A 617 0.32 10.61 -0.22
CA TYR A 617 0.49 11.95 -0.80
C TYR A 617 -0.07 12.04 -2.22
N MET A 618 0.25 11.05 -3.07
CA MET A 618 -0.27 10.98 -4.44
C MET A 618 -1.79 10.80 -4.46
N ALA A 619 -2.35 9.99 -3.56
CA ALA A 619 -3.79 9.84 -3.40
C ALA A 619 -4.48 11.18 -3.05
N GLU A 620 -3.89 11.98 -2.15
CA GLU A 620 -4.40 13.32 -1.84
C GLU A 620 -4.35 14.27 -3.05
N LEU A 621 -3.30 14.21 -3.86
CA LEU A 621 -3.17 15.01 -5.08
C LEU A 621 -4.16 14.59 -6.17
N LEU A 622 -4.35 13.28 -6.39
CA LEU A 622 -5.38 12.75 -7.29
C LEU A 622 -6.78 13.20 -6.85
N HIS A 623 -7.04 13.18 -5.55
CA HIS A 623 -8.31 13.68 -5.04
C HIS A 623 -8.44 15.19 -5.29
N LYS A 624 -7.36 15.95 -5.04
CA LYS A 624 -7.32 17.40 -5.31
C LYS A 624 -7.54 17.71 -6.79
N SER A 625 -7.00 16.91 -7.71
CA SER A 625 -7.15 17.14 -9.15
C SER A 625 -8.58 16.90 -9.65
N MET A 626 -9.37 16.05 -8.98
CA MET A 626 -10.76 15.74 -9.34
C MET A 626 -11.79 16.43 -8.43
N LYS A 627 -11.34 17.20 -7.43
CA LYS A 627 -12.24 17.82 -6.45
C LYS A 627 -12.66 19.21 -6.89
N GLY A 628 -13.96 19.40 -7.12
CA GLY A 628 -14.57 20.71 -7.30
C GLY A 628 -15.39 20.79 -8.58
N ALA A 629 -15.52 21.98 -9.14
CA ALA A 629 -16.13 22.17 -10.45
C ALA A 629 -15.03 22.10 -11.52
N GLY A 630 -14.82 20.91 -12.09
CA GLY A 630 -13.82 20.63 -13.12
C GLY A 630 -12.63 19.82 -12.59
N THR A 631 -11.82 19.36 -13.53
CA THR A 631 -10.64 18.51 -13.28
C THR A 631 -9.36 19.31 -13.57
N THR A 632 -8.27 18.96 -12.90
CA THR A 632 -6.91 19.39 -13.29
C THR A 632 -6.25 18.25 -14.04
N GLU A 633 -6.56 18.14 -15.33
CA GLU A 633 -6.16 17.00 -16.18
C GLU A 633 -4.65 16.81 -16.24
N ALA A 634 -3.87 17.90 -16.24
CA ALA A 634 -2.40 17.81 -16.22
C ALA A 634 -1.86 17.11 -14.96
N MET A 635 -2.46 17.36 -13.78
CA MET A 635 -2.07 16.69 -12.53
C MET A 635 -2.56 15.24 -12.50
N LEU A 636 -3.81 15.00 -12.94
CA LEU A 636 -4.37 13.66 -13.02
C LEU A 636 -3.55 12.76 -13.95
N THR A 637 -3.28 13.21 -15.18
CA THR A 637 -2.45 12.49 -16.15
C THR A 637 -1.06 12.24 -15.62
N ARG A 638 -0.38 13.28 -15.09
CA ARG A 638 0.99 13.14 -14.59
C ARG A 638 1.10 12.10 -13.49
N ILE A 639 0.21 12.11 -12.50
CA ILE A 639 0.27 11.14 -11.40
C ILE A 639 -0.13 9.74 -11.89
N MET A 640 -1.20 9.61 -12.68
CA MET A 640 -1.64 8.30 -13.18
C MET A 640 -0.57 7.62 -14.03
N VAL A 641 0.15 8.37 -14.86
CA VAL A 641 1.22 7.82 -15.72
C VAL A 641 2.52 7.62 -14.94
N SER A 642 3.00 8.62 -14.21
CA SER A 642 4.31 8.51 -13.53
C SER A 642 4.34 7.48 -12.39
N ARG A 643 3.17 7.04 -11.90
CA ARG A 643 3.05 6.07 -10.81
C ARG A 643 2.52 4.71 -11.25
N SER A 644 2.12 4.55 -12.52
CA SER A 644 1.44 3.33 -13.01
C SER A 644 2.23 2.06 -12.78
N GLU A 645 3.55 2.15 -12.87
CA GLU A 645 4.49 1.03 -12.78
C GLU A 645 5.40 1.14 -11.54
N ILE A 646 4.98 1.93 -10.53
CA ILE A 646 5.75 2.12 -9.29
C ILE A 646 4.91 1.71 -8.07
N ASP A 647 3.78 2.38 -7.84
CA ASP A 647 2.99 2.21 -6.62
C ASP A 647 1.51 2.55 -6.80
N LEU A 648 0.98 2.52 -8.04
CA LEU A 648 -0.41 2.88 -8.30
C LEU A 648 -1.40 1.99 -7.52
N MET A 649 -1.05 0.72 -7.26
CA MET A 649 -1.86 -0.15 -6.41
C MET A 649 -1.95 0.35 -4.95
N ASP A 650 -0.82 0.77 -4.37
CA ASP A 650 -0.81 1.37 -3.02
C ASP A 650 -1.54 2.71 -2.99
N ILE A 651 -1.40 3.51 -4.05
CA ILE A 651 -2.13 4.77 -4.20
C ILE A 651 -3.64 4.51 -4.22
N LYS A 652 -4.11 3.49 -4.94
CA LYS A 652 -5.54 3.10 -4.94
C LYS A 652 -6.01 2.70 -3.54
N ALA A 653 -5.22 1.92 -2.82
CA ALA A 653 -5.53 1.50 -1.45
C ALA A 653 -5.62 2.69 -0.49
N GLU A 654 -4.63 3.59 -0.50
CA GLU A 654 -4.64 4.81 0.32
C GLU A 654 -5.76 5.77 -0.09
N TYR A 655 -6.06 5.90 -1.39
CA TYR A 655 -7.18 6.71 -1.88
C TYR A 655 -8.52 6.22 -1.32
N LYS A 656 -8.79 4.90 -1.40
CA LYS A 656 -10.01 4.29 -0.86
C LYS A 656 -10.10 4.51 0.65
N LYS A 657 -8.99 4.32 1.37
CA LYS A 657 -8.89 4.51 2.82
C LYS A 657 -9.14 5.97 3.24
N LEU A 658 -8.61 6.94 2.50
CA LEU A 658 -8.72 8.37 2.82
C LEU A 658 -10.08 8.96 2.46
N PHE A 659 -10.68 8.55 1.33
CA PHE A 659 -11.87 9.21 0.77
C PHE A 659 -13.15 8.36 0.83
N GLY A 660 -13.05 7.06 1.11
CA GLY A 660 -14.20 6.16 1.29
C GLY A 660 -14.84 5.64 0.01
N TYR A 661 -14.23 5.90 -1.15
CA TYR A 661 -14.62 5.38 -2.47
C TYR A 661 -13.36 5.14 -3.32
N SER A 662 -13.43 4.25 -4.32
CA SER A 662 -12.27 3.85 -5.10
C SER A 662 -11.77 4.96 -6.03
N LEU A 663 -10.46 4.97 -6.32
CA LEU A 663 -9.88 5.85 -7.34
C LEU A 663 -10.53 5.63 -8.71
N TYR A 664 -10.85 4.38 -9.06
CA TYR A 664 -11.60 4.02 -10.27
C TYR A 664 -12.92 4.79 -10.36
N SER A 665 -13.75 4.73 -9.31
CA SER A 665 -15.04 5.43 -9.29
C SER A 665 -14.90 6.96 -9.35
N ALA A 666 -13.82 7.50 -8.78
CA ALA A 666 -13.50 8.92 -8.87
C ALA A 666 -13.23 9.34 -10.32
N ILE A 667 -12.31 8.63 -11.00
CA ILE A 667 -11.95 8.87 -12.40
C ILE A 667 -13.18 8.71 -13.31
N GLU A 668 -13.97 7.65 -13.11
CA GLU A 668 -15.16 7.37 -13.91
C GLU A 668 -16.18 8.52 -13.84
N SER A 669 -16.33 9.12 -12.65
CA SER A 669 -17.27 10.20 -12.39
C SER A 669 -16.81 11.56 -12.92
N ASP A 670 -15.51 11.84 -12.88
CA ASP A 670 -14.98 13.19 -13.13
C ASP A 670 -14.48 13.36 -14.58
N THR A 671 -14.14 12.26 -15.26
CA THR A 671 -13.62 12.29 -16.64
C THR A 671 -14.61 11.69 -17.65
N SER A 672 -14.37 11.90 -18.94
CA SER A 672 -15.22 11.34 -20.00
C SER A 672 -14.44 11.01 -21.27
N GLY A 673 -15.11 10.43 -22.27
CA GLY A 673 -14.52 10.11 -23.57
C GLY A 673 -13.39 9.08 -23.50
N ASP A 674 -12.48 9.14 -24.46
CA ASP A 674 -11.33 8.22 -24.56
C ASP A 674 -10.25 8.54 -23.54
N TYR A 675 -10.17 9.78 -23.06
CA TYR A 675 -9.35 10.15 -21.90
C TYR A 675 -9.72 9.32 -20.67
N ARG A 676 -11.02 9.26 -20.32
CA ARG A 676 -11.49 8.39 -19.23
C ARG A 676 -11.15 6.93 -19.46
N LYS A 677 -11.41 6.40 -20.66
CA LYS A 677 -11.14 4.98 -20.96
C LYS A 677 -9.67 4.65 -20.75
N THR A 678 -8.78 5.53 -21.17
CA THR A 678 -7.33 5.36 -21.02
C THR A 678 -6.94 5.40 -19.55
N LEU A 679 -7.40 6.39 -18.79
CA LEU A 679 -7.11 6.48 -17.36
C LEU A 679 -7.66 5.29 -16.57
N LEU A 680 -8.85 4.78 -16.90
CA LEU A 680 -9.41 3.59 -16.27
C LEU A 680 -8.63 2.32 -16.68
N GLY A 681 -8.09 2.28 -17.90
CA GLY A 681 -7.17 1.23 -18.33
C GLY A 681 -5.91 1.21 -17.48
N ILE A 682 -5.30 2.39 -17.22
CA ILE A 682 -4.12 2.53 -16.35
C ILE A 682 -4.47 2.18 -14.90
N CYS A 683 -5.63 2.63 -14.41
CA CYS A 683 -6.11 2.38 -13.05
C CYS A 683 -6.37 0.88 -12.77
N GLY A 684 -6.64 0.10 -13.82
CA GLY A 684 -6.95 -1.33 -13.71
C GLY A 684 -8.35 -1.59 -13.15
N ALA A 685 -8.54 -2.77 -12.56
CA ALA A 685 -9.84 -3.20 -12.03
C ALA A 685 -10.30 -2.32 -10.85
N ASP A 686 -11.63 -2.19 -10.70
CA ASP A 686 -12.24 -1.46 -9.59
C ASP A 686 -12.17 -2.29 -8.30
N ASP A 687 -11.52 -1.75 -7.27
CA ASP A 687 -11.37 -2.39 -5.96
C ASP A 687 -12.65 -2.21 -5.13
N LYS A 688 -13.79 -2.74 -5.58
CA LYS A 688 -15.11 -2.54 -4.91
C LYS A 688 -15.14 -3.00 -3.46
#